data_AF-A0AAW1LN40-F1
#
_entry.id   AF-A0AAW1LN40-F1
#
_cell.length_a   1.000
_cell.length_b   1.000
_cell.length_c   1.000
_cell.angle_alpha   90.00
_cell.angle_beta   90.00
_cell.angle_gamma   90.00
#
_symmetry.space_group_name_H-M   'P 1'
#
loop_
_entity.id
_entity.type
_entity.pdbx_description
1 polymer ?
#
loop_
_entity_poly.entity_id
_entity_poly.type
_entity_poly.pdbx_seq_one_letter_code
_entity_poly.pdbx_strand_id
1 'polypeptide(L)'
;MVGYEPDLNPVVDWEKEWKKYMSKDKPVIPKISDAAISRPLIRSRFTHNFELIPKIEDRYYGTSVTPLVQVFSVCISTNFDDGKPCEIYGSIRALEGLVPRFDLYNRDPDDSETIWKDGTLSLIGPVGEAIIPSLSTSLDFCVKDRIRGVEVVKGSLSLDPVSEDSYDRPLRSVVPGVHGDVYVYYVVFRFAMYATVQVLINENETVDKNCNAVDIYGSIVTGYENGSKYCSGDEEVKELETRLFDKPPNQPLRVVLGTPMGLSRNVVVVPAYTSLTIDVNLWDSNGKIAAGCLLYPAHLLSDNSQYIRTQNACVEVRVRWHHAYFYLLKGSKEEYWSHDIYVIQQKEMEKNLKDKQCSTSSISKWSLPSTWRKPRYCGRDKVEVFTVFIDGITEKIHALCGTIIVDDGGDKFSIYKRDESSCELLPDHGLACIEVNYRAIDNSEFVITLNLRDPIRNLEVSRGYLAWDVGRTEGNNMVWYEKRVCTVVRGKDGFAAVHYTIFDNAFEAFVEIKLFASGDSDSPINLYGTLIASYSGCDYSTSYQKKFYRSRLFDRPRDKSLELKTGSKIDLVKSIVAVPVKHSLIIEADLSAVGIDGVVESMSGITDFEIDLLTGVTRIIQGKRYRVEVCVKFGK
;
A
#
# COMPACT_ATOMS: atom_id res chain seq x y z
N MET A 1 45.07 -25.19 30.57
CA MET A 1 46.20 -24.24 30.50
C MET A 1 47.15 -24.70 29.40
N VAL A 2 46.97 -24.14 28.21
CA VAL A 2 47.93 -24.16 27.10
C VAL A 2 47.83 -22.75 26.51
N GLY A 3 48.92 -22.01 26.57
CA GLY A 3 49.01 -20.61 26.16
C GLY A 3 49.28 -20.48 24.66
N TYR A 4 48.79 -19.39 24.09
CA TYR A 4 49.16 -18.89 22.77
C TYR A 4 49.15 -17.36 22.81
N GLU A 5 50.33 -16.76 22.71
CA GLU A 5 50.54 -15.35 22.36
C GLU A 5 50.55 -15.22 20.82
N PRO A 6 50.05 -14.10 20.27
CA PRO A 6 50.43 -13.69 18.92
C PRO A 6 51.20 -12.37 18.90
N ASP A 7 52.23 -12.38 18.06
CA ASP A 7 53.20 -11.33 17.75
C ASP A 7 52.61 -10.00 17.24
N LEU A 8 53.26 -8.91 17.66
CA LEU A 8 53.06 -7.55 17.18
C LEU A 8 53.79 -7.32 15.84
N ASN A 9 53.07 -6.86 14.82
CA ASN A 9 53.64 -6.34 13.57
C ASN A 9 53.73 -4.80 13.58
N PRO A 10 54.69 -4.19 12.83
CA PRO A 10 55.09 -2.81 13.02
C PRO A 10 54.16 -1.80 12.34
N VAL A 11 54.01 -0.64 12.99
CA VAL A 11 53.27 0.53 12.51
C VAL A 11 53.99 1.14 11.30
N VAL A 12 53.30 1.21 10.16
CA VAL A 12 53.78 1.89 8.95
C VAL A 12 53.36 3.37 9.00
N ASP A 13 54.34 4.26 8.85
CA ASP A 13 54.16 5.71 8.83
C ASP A 13 53.70 6.19 7.44
N TRP A 14 52.38 6.32 7.27
CA TRP A 14 51.76 6.70 6.01
C TRP A 14 51.99 8.14 5.57
N GLU A 15 52.51 9.00 6.44
CA GLU A 15 52.79 10.39 6.09
C GLU A 15 54.04 10.53 5.21
N LYS A 16 54.93 9.54 5.25
CA LYS A 16 56.17 9.48 4.48
C LYS A 16 55.99 8.95 3.06
N GLU A 17 55.00 8.10 2.83
CA GLU A 17 54.62 7.60 1.48
C GLU A 17 53.85 8.66 0.68
N TRP A 18 53.01 9.46 1.35
CA TRP A 18 52.17 10.47 0.69
C TRP A 18 52.98 11.61 0.05
N LYS A 19 54.10 12.01 0.67
CA LYS A 19 54.97 13.09 0.15
C LYS A 19 55.78 12.69 -1.09
N LYS A 20 55.79 11.42 -1.48
CA LYS A 20 56.46 10.93 -2.69
C LYS A 20 55.64 11.15 -3.97
N TYR A 21 54.33 11.40 -3.86
CA TYR A 21 53.40 11.47 -4.99
C TYR A 21 53.07 12.87 -5.50
N MET A 22 53.56 13.94 -4.85
CA MET A 22 53.27 15.33 -5.22
C MET A 22 54.52 16.08 -5.71
N SER A 23 55.19 15.56 -6.75
CA SER A 23 56.11 16.40 -7.53
C SER A 23 56.17 15.98 -9.00
N LYS A 24 55.95 16.97 -9.86
CA LYS A 24 56.32 17.11 -11.29
C LYS A 24 55.22 16.97 -12.35
N ASP A 25 55.01 18.13 -12.96
CA ASP A 25 54.87 18.44 -14.39
C ASP A 25 53.61 18.00 -15.14
N LYS A 26 52.80 19.02 -15.48
CA LYS A 26 51.68 18.98 -16.44
C LYS A 26 52.19 18.60 -17.83
N PRO A 27 51.56 17.64 -18.54
CA PRO A 27 51.69 17.54 -19.98
C PRO A 27 50.57 18.30 -20.70
N VAL A 28 50.98 18.88 -21.83
CA VAL A 28 50.23 19.67 -22.81
C VAL A 28 49.24 18.78 -23.56
N ILE A 29 48.00 19.26 -23.74
CA ILE A 29 46.94 18.60 -24.51
C ILE A 29 47.18 18.83 -26.01
N PRO A 30 47.28 17.78 -26.87
CA PRO A 30 47.18 17.96 -28.30
C PRO A 30 45.70 17.97 -28.74
N LYS A 31 45.34 18.98 -29.55
CA LYS A 31 44.12 18.96 -30.35
C LYS A 31 44.22 17.84 -31.38
N ILE A 32 43.26 16.93 -31.41
CA ILE A 32 43.06 15.98 -32.52
C ILE A 32 41.63 16.13 -33.04
N SER A 33 41.57 16.22 -34.36
CA SER A 33 40.48 16.52 -35.27
C SER A 33 39.45 15.40 -35.43
N ASP A 34 38.26 15.81 -35.87
CA ASP A 34 37.15 14.98 -36.34
C ASP A 34 37.57 13.96 -37.40
N ALA A 35 37.33 12.67 -37.13
CA ALA A 35 37.15 11.64 -38.14
C ALA A 35 36.33 10.48 -37.58
N ALA A 36 35.34 10.07 -38.36
CA ALA A 36 34.27 9.15 -38.02
C ALA A 36 34.74 7.73 -37.62
N ILE A 37 34.19 7.22 -36.52
CA ILE A 37 34.07 5.78 -36.26
C ILE A 37 32.61 5.50 -35.89
N SER A 38 31.86 4.98 -36.86
CA SER A 38 30.52 4.46 -36.67
C SER A 38 30.57 3.09 -35.98
N ARG A 39 30.04 3.01 -34.76
CA ARG A 39 29.55 1.75 -34.15
C ARG A 39 28.28 2.07 -33.35
N PRO A 40 27.27 1.20 -33.36
CA PRO A 40 25.99 1.47 -32.72
C PRO A 40 26.12 1.31 -31.21
N LEU A 41 26.39 2.42 -30.53
CA LEU A 41 26.00 2.55 -29.13
C LEU A 41 24.47 2.58 -29.13
N ILE A 42 23.83 1.59 -28.50
CA ILE A 42 22.48 1.73 -27.98
C ILE A 42 22.58 2.77 -26.86
N ARG A 43 22.67 4.04 -27.25
CA ARG A 43 22.29 5.17 -26.39
C ARG A 43 20.81 4.99 -26.15
N SER A 44 20.41 4.90 -24.88
CA SER A 44 19.00 4.93 -24.50
C SER A 44 18.34 6.11 -25.20
N ARG A 45 17.24 5.84 -25.91
CA ARG A 45 16.40 6.84 -26.59
C ARG A 45 15.57 7.68 -25.59
N PHE A 46 15.96 7.77 -24.32
CA PHE A 46 15.11 8.32 -23.26
C PHE A 46 15.68 9.58 -22.60
N THR A 47 16.35 10.44 -23.36
CA THR A 47 16.51 11.84 -22.97
C THR A 47 15.45 12.77 -23.59
N HIS A 48 14.40 12.26 -24.27
CA HIS A 48 13.50 13.11 -25.07
C HIS A 48 11.97 12.92 -24.95
N ASN A 49 11.41 12.06 -24.09
CA ASN A 49 9.93 11.94 -23.97
C ASN A 49 9.40 12.37 -22.60
N PHE A 50 9.47 13.68 -22.31
CA PHE A 50 8.64 14.33 -21.28
C PHE A 50 7.17 14.53 -21.75
N GLU A 51 6.79 13.99 -22.91
CA GLU A 51 5.42 14.07 -23.48
C GLU A 51 4.43 13.03 -22.91
N LEU A 52 4.90 12.05 -22.12
CA LEU A 52 4.03 11.03 -21.49
C LEU A 52 3.16 11.59 -20.35
N ILE A 53 3.56 12.73 -19.77
CA ILE A 53 2.74 13.43 -18.79
C ILE A 53 1.81 14.34 -19.61
N PRO A 54 0.48 14.15 -19.56
CA PRO A 54 -0.45 15.09 -20.18
C PRO A 54 -0.11 16.52 -19.72
N LYS A 55 -0.37 17.58 -20.48
CA LYS A 55 -0.26 18.94 -19.92
C LYS A 55 -1.38 19.10 -18.88
N ILE A 56 -1.05 19.12 -17.59
CA ILE A 56 -2.00 18.94 -16.47
C ILE A 56 -2.12 20.23 -15.68
N GLU A 57 -3.21 20.97 -15.88
CA GLU A 57 -3.59 22.03 -14.93
C GLU A 57 -4.77 21.61 -14.05
N ASP A 58 -5.49 20.51 -14.33
CA ASP A 58 -6.69 20.11 -13.56
C ASP A 58 -6.90 18.59 -13.40
N ARG A 59 -5.88 17.77 -13.08
CA ARG A 59 -6.09 16.32 -12.88
C ARG A 59 -5.45 15.78 -11.61
N TYR A 60 -6.13 14.82 -10.97
CA TYR A 60 -5.63 14.13 -9.79
C TYR A 60 -4.50 13.15 -10.14
N TYR A 61 -3.38 13.23 -9.42
CA TYR A 61 -2.34 12.21 -9.46
C TYR A 61 -2.70 11.04 -8.54
N GLY A 62 -2.47 9.82 -9.03
CA GLY A 62 -2.75 8.60 -8.29
C GLY A 62 -1.92 8.49 -7.02
N THR A 63 -2.56 8.07 -5.93
CA THR A 63 -1.93 7.88 -4.62
C THR A 63 -1.88 6.40 -4.29
N SER A 64 -0.67 5.85 -4.11
CA SER A 64 -0.49 4.45 -3.71
C SER A 64 -0.96 4.24 -2.27
N VAL A 65 -1.68 3.15 -2.04
CA VAL A 65 -2.38 2.83 -0.79
C VAL A 65 -2.30 1.36 -0.43
N THR A 66 -2.62 1.05 0.81
CA THR A 66 -2.84 -0.30 1.30
C THR A 66 -3.96 -0.29 2.35
N PRO A 67 -4.58 -1.44 2.66
CA PRO A 67 -5.41 -1.52 3.84
C PRO A 67 -4.61 -1.19 5.11
N LEU A 68 -5.20 -0.43 6.03
CA LEU A 68 -4.58 -0.02 7.30
C LEU A 68 -5.63 0.06 8.41
N VAL A 69 -5.21 -0.17 9.65
CA VAL A 69 -6.09 -0.09 10.83
C VAL A 69 -5.79 1.15 11.65
N GLN A 70 -6.84 1.93 11.96
CA GLN A 70 -6.79 2.99 12.95
C GLN A 70 -7.51 2.52 14.22
N VAL A 71 -6.79 2.45 15.35
CA VAL A 71 -7.40 2.30 16.67
C VAL A 71 -7.58 3.70 17.27
N PHE A 72 -8.84 4.09 17.50
CA PHE A 72 -9.19 5.42 18.01
C PHE A 72 -9.13 5.45 19.53
N SER A 73 -9.81 4.49 20.18
CA SER A 73 -9.90 4.43 21.64
C SER A 73 -9.96 2.99 22.14
N VAL A 74 -9.54 2.83 23.40
CA VAL A 74 -9.72 1.59 24.17
C VAL A 74 -10.36 1.98 25.50
N CYS A 75 -11.53 1.41 25.78
CA CYS A 75 -12.30 1.67 26.99
C CYS A 75 -12.32 0.42 27.86
N ILE A 76 -12.26 0.60 29.18
CA ILE A 76 -12.33 -0.51 30.15
C ILE A 76 -13.60 -0.35 30.96
N SER A 77 -14.45 -1.37 30.91
CA SER A 77 -15.58 -1.50 31.82
C SER A 77 -15.23 -2.53 32.88
N THR A 78 -15.20 -2.13 34.14
CA THR A 78 -14.89 -3.03 35.24
C THR A 78 -16.15 -3.41 36.01
N ASN A 79 -16.15 -4.65 36.53
CA ASN A 79 -17.25 -5.18 37.35
C ASN A 79 -17.05 -4.89 38.85
N PHE A 80 -16.21 -3.91 39.19
CA PHE A 80 -15.95 -3.53 40.58
C PHE A 80 -17.02 -2.53 41.06
N ASP A 81 -17.75 -2.90 42.12
CA ASP A 81 -18.81 -2.07 42.70
C ASP A 81 -18.40 -1.42 44.04
N ASP A 82 -17.10 -1.23 44.27
CA ASP A 82 -16.56 -0.66 45.52
C ASP A 82 -16.45 0.88 45.52
N GLY A 83 -16.88 1.53 44.43
CA GLY A 83 -16.88 2.98 44.26
C GLY A 83 -15.48 3.62 44.13
N LYS A 84 -14.43 2.82 43.97
CA LYS A 84 -13.05 3.31 43.83
C LYS A 84 -12.64 3.37 42.36
N PRO A 85 -11.82 4.36 41.96
CA PRO A 85 -11.22 4.34 40.63
C PRO A 85 -10.33 3.10 40.44
N CYS A 86 -10.02 2.77 39.19
CA CYS A 86 -9.07 1.72 38.83
C CYS A 86 -7.72 2.37 38.52
N GLU A 87 -6.63 1.73 38.95
CA GLU A 87 -5.26 2.11 38.59
C GLU A 87 -4.74 1.09 37.59
N ILE A 88 -4.99 1.36 36.32
CA ILE A 88 -4.75 0.42 35.23
C ILE A 88 -3.29 0.45 34.80
N TYR A 89 -2.70 -0.73 34.62
CA TYR A 89 -1.36 -0.89 34.05
C TYR A 89 -1.30 -2.17 33.21
N GLY A 90 -0.17 -2.38 32.53
CA GLY A 90 0.05 -3.52 31.64
C GLY A 90 0.23 -3.09 30.19
N SER A 91 -0.16 -3.93 29.25
CA SER A 91 0.10 -3.69 27.83
C SER A 91 -1.06 -4.04 26.90
N ILE A 92 -1.13 -3.29 25.80
CA ILE A 92 -1.94 -3.58 24.61
C ILE A 92 -1.01 -3.49 23.41
N ARG A 93 -0.80 -4.60 22.71
CA ARG A 93 0.22 -4.72 21.65
C ARG A 93 -0.41 -5.08 20.32
N ALA A 94 0.00 -4.39 19.26
CA ALA A 94 -0.30 -4.85 17.91
C ALA A 94 0.68 -5.97 17.52
N LEU A 95 0.15 -7.10 17.09
CA LEU A 95 0.89 -8.27 16.60
C LEU A 95 0.68 -8.40 15.09
N GLU A 96 1.77 -8.65 14.37
CA GLU A 96 1.72 -9.13 12.98
C GLU A 96 2.11 -10.60 12.98
N GLY A 97 1.13 -11.49 12.77
CA GLY A 97 1.29 -12.91 13.09
C GLY A 97 1.55 -13.12 14.58
N LEU A 98 2.72 -13.67 14.92
CA LEU A 98 3.16 -13.89 16.31
C LEU A 98 4.22 -12.90 16.77
N VAL A 99 4.58 -11.90 15.95
CA VAL A 99 5.65 -10.96 16.27
C VAL A 99 5.05 -9.64 16.75
N PRO A 100 5.37 -9.20 17.99
CA PRO A 100 4.98 -7.87 18.46
C PRO A 100 5.60 -6.79 17.59
N ARG A 101 4.77 -5.87 17.10
CA ARG A 101 5.17 -4.74 16.26
C ARG A 101 5.38 -3.48 17.08
N PHE A 102 4.36 -3.07 17.84
CA PHE A 102 4.41 -1.90 18.70
C PHE A 102 3.33 -1.96 19.78
N ASP A 103 3.57 -1.19 20.83
CA ASP A 103 2.61 -0.99 21.92
C ASP A 103 1.65 0.15 21.57
N LEU A 104 0.35 -0.09 21.75
CA LEU A 104 -0.68 0.97 21.77
C LEU A 104 -0.83 1.55 23.17
N TYR A 105 -0.59 0.71 24.18
CA TYR A 105 -0.59 1.05 25.59
C TYR A 105 0.48 0.19 26.26
N ASN A 106 1.35 0.79 27.07
CA ASN A 106 2.32 0.06 27.87
C ASN A 106 2.67 0.90 29.09
N ARG A 107 2.27 0.43 30.26
CA ARG A 107 2.52 1.10 31.53
C ARG A 107 2.93 0.10 32.60
N ASP A 108 3.94 0.48 33.37
CA ASP A 108 4.38 -0.26 34.54
C ASP A 108 3.44 0.01 35.73
N PRO A 109 3.43 -0.87 36.76
CA PRO A 109 2.60 -0.66 37.94
C PRO A 109 2.81 0.70 38.62
N ASP A 110 4.03 1.23 38.58
CA ASP A 110 4.37 2.52 39.21
C ASP A 110 3.91 3.74 38.40
N ASP A 111 3.55 3.56 37.13
CA ASP A 111 2.99 4.58 36.22
C ASP A 111 1.55 4.23 35.82
N SER A 112 0.81 3.56 36.70
CA SER A 112 -0.58 3.17 36.43
C SER A 112 -1.47 4.37 36.09
N GLU A 113 -2.37 4.21 35.12
CA GLU A 113 -3.35 5.22 34.73
C GLU A 113 -4.61 5.11 35.57
N THR A 114 -5.00 6.19 36.25
CA THR A 114 -6.24 6.25 37.01
C THR A 114 -7.43 6.48 36.08
N ILE A 115 -8.35 5.53 36.02
CA ILE A 115 -9.62 5.67 35.29
C ILE A 115 -10.81 5.38 36.20
N TRP A 116 -11.95 5.98 35.86
CA TRP A 116 -13.24 5.63 36.46
C TRP A 116 -13.88 4.46 35.71
N LYS A 117 -15.02 3.97 36.23
CA LYS A 117 -15.83 2.95 35.55
C LYS A 117 -16.16 3.43 34.13
N ASP A 118 -15.95 2.56 33.15
CA ASP A 118 -16.12 2.83 31.72
C ASP A 118 -15.16 3.90 31.15
N GLY A 119 -13.99 4.05 31.77
CA GLY A 119 -12.97 5.02 31.37
C GLY A 119 -12.17 4.59 30.14
N THR A 120 -11.68 5.59 29.39
CA THR A 120 -10.82 5.43 28.22
C THR A 120 -9.35 5.49 28.60
N LEU A 121 -8.53 4.61 28.04
CA LEU A 121 -7.08 4.64 28.21
C LEU A 121 -6.41 5.72 27.35
N SER A 122 -5.37 6.35 27.88
CA SER A 122 -4.47 7.22 27.13
C SER A 122 -3.50 6.40 26.29
N LEU A 123 -3.88 6.14 25.04
CA LEU A 123 -3.04 5.40 24.09
C LEU A 123 -1.77 6.19 23.75
N ILE A 124 -0.63 5.49 23.73
CA ILE A 124 0.71 6.04 23.44
C ILE A 124 1.21 5.69 22.03
N GLY A 125 0.45 4.89 21.29
CA GLY A 125 0.86 4.36 20.00
C GLY A 125 -0.28 4.28 18.98
N PRO A 126 0.05 4.11 17.70
CA PRO A 126 1.40 3.77 17.26
C PRO A 126 2.29 5.00 17.08
N VAL A 127 3.60 4.80 17.28
CA VAL A 127 4.64 5.80 17.05
C VAL A 127 5.50 5.33 15.89
N GLY A 128 5.62 6.16 14.86
CA GLY A 128 6.45 5.89 13.67
C GLY A 128 5.83 4.96 12.61
N GLU A 129 5.00 3.98 12.99
CA GLU A 129 4.41 2.99 12.07
C GLU A 129 2.87 2.94 12.14
N ALA A 130 2.22 2.40 11.11
CA ALA A 130 0.79 2.12 11.10
C ALA A 130 0.52 0.61 11.20
N ILE A 131 -0.68 0.23 11.65
CA ILE A 131 -1.10 -1.17 11.69
C ILE A 131 -1.49 -1.62 10.27
N ILE A 132 -0.77 -2.60 9.72
CA ILE A 132 -1.09 -3.21 8.43
C ILE A 132 -1.81 -4.55 8.69
N PRO A 133 -3.02 -4.78 8.15
CA PRO A 133 -3.77 -6.03 8.33
C PRO A 133 -3.26 -7.16 7.41
N SER A 134 -1.94 -7.27 7.16
CA SER A 134 -1.43 -8.11 6.07
C SER A 134 -1.19 -9.59 6.41
N LEU A 135 -1.17 -10.02 7.68
CA LEU A 135 -0.67 -11.35 8.04
C LEU A 135 -1.26 -11.89 9.35
N SER A 136 -2.59 -11.93 9.50
CA SER A 136 -3.27 -12.21 10.79
C SER A 136 -2.89 -11.17 11.86
N THR A 137 -3.39 -9.96 11.66
CA THR A 137 -3.07 -8.86 12.57
C THR A 137 -4.02 -8.89 13.74
N SER A 138 -3.47 -8.84 14.96
CA SER A 138 -4.26 -8.88 16.18
C SER A 138 -3.76 -7.89 17.22
N LEU A 139 -4.62 -7.57 18.18
CA LEU A 139 -4.24 -6.87 19.41
C LEU A 139 -4.16 -7.89 20.53
N ASP A 140 -3.05 -7.90 21.26
CA ASP A 140 -2.86 -8.71 22.46
C ASP A 140 -3.01 -7.82 23.70
N PHE A 141 -3.77 -8.29 24.69
CA PHE A 141 -4.15 -7.55 25.88
C PHE A 141 -3.61 -8.26 27.12
N CYS A 142 -2.96 -7.49 27.99
CA CYS A 142 -2.56 -7.90 29.32
C CYS A 142 -2.74 -6.70 30.26
N VAL A 143 -3.96 -6.53 30.77
CA VAL A 143 -4.39 -5.34 31.50
C VAL A 143 -4.74 -5.71 32.94
N LYS A 144 -4.24 -4.95 33.91
CA LYS A 144 -4.35 -5.23 35.34
C LYS A 144 -4.73 -3.97 36.12
N ASP A 145 -5.33 -4.16 37.28
CA ASP A 145 -5.61 -3.09 38.24
C ASP A 145 -4.67 -3.19 39.44
N ARG A 146 -3.90 -2.14 39.69
CA ARG A 146 -2.90 -2.07 40.76
C ARG A 146 -3.54 -2.06 42.14
N ILE A 147 -4.63 -1.32 42.34
CA ILE A 147 -5.28 -1.16 43.65
C ILE A 147 -5.73 -2.51 44.19
N ARG A 148 -6.32 -3.34 43.33
CA ARG A 148 -6.88 -4.65 43.70
C ARG A 148 -5.88 -5.78 43.46
N GLY A 149 -4.80 -5.55 42.71
CA GLY A 149 -3.79 -6.55 42.39
C GLY A 149 -4.32 -7.68 41.52
N VAL A 150 -5.29 -7.39 40.64
CA VAL A 150 -6.00 -8.39 39.82
C VAL A 150 -5.82 -8.14 38.33
N GLU A 151 -5.94 -9.22 37.55
CA GLU A 151 -5.99 -9.16 36.09
C GLU A 151 -7.38 -8.75 35.64
N VAL A 152 -7.48 -7.63 34.92
CA VAL A 152 -8.77 -7.16 34.38
C VAL A 152 -9.10 -7.96 33.13
N VAL A 153 -8.20 -7.95 32.15
CA VAL A 153 -8.34 -8.64 30.86
C VAL A 153 -7.00 -9.24 30.44
N LYS A 154 -7.05 -10.49 29.94
CA LYS A 154 -5.98 -11.12 29.19
C LYS A 154 -6.56 -11.90 28.01
N GLY A 155 -6.20 -11.53 26.80
CA GLY A 155 -6.76 -12.12 25.59
C GLY A 155 -6.27 -11.42 24.33
N SER A 156 -6.81 -11.81 23.18
CA SER A 156 -6.47 -11.21 21.91
C SER A 156 -7.70 -10.90 21.06
N LEU A 157 -7.55 -9.92 20.17
CA LEU A 157 -8.58 -9.49 19.21
C LEU A 157 -8.00 -9.54 17.81
N SER A 158 -8.59 -10.32 16.91
CA SER A 158 -8.25 -10.23 15.48
C SER A 158 -8.78 -8.92 14.89
N LEU A 159 -7.91 -8.21 14.18
CA LEU A 159 -8.26 -7.00 13.43
C LEU A 159 -8.58 -7.30 11.97
N ASP A 160 -8.58 -8.58 11.57
CA ASP A 160 -8.94 -8.98 10.22
C ASP A 160 -10.46 -8.80 10.04
N PRO A 161 -10.90 -8.01 9.05
CA PRO A 161 -12.33 -7.78 8.85
C PRO A 161 -13.05 -9.08 8.48
N VAL A 162 -14.11 -9.39 9.22
CA VAL A 162 -14.92 -10.61 9.07
C VAL A 162 -15.65 -10.65 7.73
N SER A 163 -16.01 -9.47 7.20
CA SER A 163 -16.73 -9.32 5.93
C SER A 163 -16.23 -8.11 5.15
N GLU A 164 -16.53 -8.07 3.85
CA GLU A 164 -16.23 -6.92 3.00
C GLU A 164 -16.88 -5.62 3.48
N ASP A 165 -18.10 -5.73 4.03
CA ASP A 165 -18.88 -4.60 4.53
C ASP A 165 -18.33 -4.04 5.86
N SER A 166 -17.33 -4.69 6.45
CA SER A 166 -16.66 -4.23 7.66
C SER A 166 -15.55 -3.22 7.38
N TYR A 167 -15.07 -3.13 6.13
CA TYR A 167 -14.10 -2.10 5.74
C TYR A 167 -14.74 -0.72 5.71
N ASP A 168 -13.92 0.29 5.98
CA ASP A 168 -14.31 1.70 5.89
C ASP A 168 -15.56 2.00 6.73
N ARG A 169 -15.74 1.28 7.84
CA ARG A 169 -16.81 1.48 8.84
C ARG A 169 -16.24 1.37 10.26
N PRO A 170 -16.80 2.12 11.23
CA PRO A 170 -16.48 1.99 12.63
C PRO A 170 -16.82 0.60 13.13
N LEU A 171 -15.86 0.00 13.82
CA LEU A 171 -16.02 -1.29 14.47
C LEU A 171 -15.80 -1.11 15.96
N ARG A 172 -16.69 -1.73 16.73
CA ARG A 172 -16.56 -1.89 18.17
C ARG A 172 -16.43 -3.37 18.47
N SER A 173 -15.29 -3.76 19.03
CA SER A 173 -15.03 -5.14 19.47
C SER A 173 -14.84 -5.20 20.97
N VAL A 174 -15.15 -6.36 21.57
CA VAL A 174 -15.01 -6.61 23.00
C VAL A 174 -14.02 -7.75 23.24
N VAL A 175 -13.13 -7.55 24.21
CA VAL A 175 -12.26 -8.60 24.74
C VAL A 175 -12.71 -8.85 26.17
N PRO A 176 -13.42 -9.97 26.43
CA PRO A 176 -13.94 -10.26 27.75
C PRO A 176 -12.82 -10.61 28.71
N GLY A 177 -12.95 -10.16 29.96
CA GLY A 177 -12.00 -10.45 31.03
C GLY A 177 -12.66 -10.97 32.29
N VAL A 178 -11.83 -11.36 33.24
CA VAL A 178 -12.30 -11.96 34.51
C VAL A 178 -12.96 -10.91 35.40
N HIS A 179 -12.43 -9.67 35.38
CA HIS A 179 -12.87 -8.59 36.27
C HIS A 179 -13.37 -7.35 35.52
N GLY A 180 -13.50 -7.44 34.20
CA GLY A 180 -14.00 -6.39 33.34
C GLY A 180 -13.82 -6.74 31.88
N ASP A 181 -14.41 -5.94 31.02
CA ASP A 181 -14.31 -6.07 29.57
C ASP A 181 -13.52 -4.89 29.00
N VAL A 182 -12.74 -5.16 27.95
CA VAL A 182 -12.08 -4.12 27.15
C VAL A 182 -12.84 -3.93 25.86
N TYR A 183 -13.27 -2.70 25.57
CA TYR A 183 -13.87 -2.30 24.31
C TYR A 183 -12.85 -1.57 23.44
N VAL A 184 -12.75 -1.97 22.18
CA VAL A 184 -11.83 -1.38 21.21
C VAL A 184 -12.65 -0.75 20.08
N TYR A 185 -12.41 0.53 19.83
CA TYR A 185 -13.01 1.29 18.74
C TYR A 185 -11.97 1.53 17.66
N TYR A 186 -12.23 0.99 16.47
CA TYR A 186 -11.27 1.02 15.37
C TYR A 186 -11.98 1.01 14.00
N VAL A 187 -11.23 1.36 12.96
CA VAL A 187 -11.66 1.22 11.56
C VAL A 187 -10.55 0.50 10.80
N VAL A 188 -10.95 -0.43 9.92
CA VAL A 188 -10.06 -1.00 8.91
C VAL A 188 -10.33 -0.26 7.60
N PHE A 189 -9.45 0.67 7.25
CA PHE A 189 -9.56 1.38 6.00
C PHE A 189 -9.04 0.53 4.85
N ARG A 190 -9.79 0.48 3.75
CA ARG A 190 -9.45 -0.35 2.58
C ARG A 190 -8.35 0.27 1.73
N PHE A 191 -8.39 1.60 1.61
CA PHE A 191 -7.50 2.38 0.75
C PHE A 191 -6.89 3.54 1.54
N ALA A 192 -5.91 3.23 2.38
CA ALA A 192 -5.32 4.22 3.25
C ALA A 192 -3.82 4.36 3.07
N MET A 193 -3.38 5.52 3.51
CA MET A 193 -2.00 5.81 3.86
C MET A 193 -1.95 6.11 5.35
N TYR A 194 -0.76 6.40 5.85
CA TYR A 194 -0.68 7.08 7.13
C TYR A 194 0.14 8.34 7.01
N ALA A 195 -0.12 9.22 7.96
CA ALA A 195 0.54 10.49 8.09
C ALA A 195 1.28 10.55 9.42
N THR A 196 2.49 11.10 9.39
CA THR A 196 3.21 11.51 10.59
C THR A 196 2.95 12.99 10.83
N VAL A 197 2.38 13.33 11.99
CA VAL A 197 2.08 14.69 12.41
C VAL A 197 3.19 15.20 13.33
N GLN A 198 3.72 16.38 13.06
CA GLN A 198 4.62 17.11 13.95
C GLN A 198 4.04 18.49 14.21
N VAL A 199 4.11 18.94 15.47
CA VAL A 199 3.63 20.27 15.87
C VAL A 199 4.79 21.02 16.49
N LEU A 200 5.08 22.20 15.98
CA LEU A 200 6.14 23.09 16.45
C LEU A 200 5.53 24.41 16.86
N ILE A 201 6.13 25.01 17.88
CA ILE A 201 5.68 26.30 18.41
C ILE A 201 6.84 27.26 18.24
N ASN A 202 6.63 28.25 17.40
CA ASN A 202 7.65 29.21 17.01
C ASN A 202 7.35 30.56 17.67
N GLU A 203 8.41 31.30 17.98
CA GLU A 203 8.30 32.69 18.41
C GLU A 203 7.69 33.53 17.29
N ASN A 204 6.82 34.47 17.66
CA ASN A 204 6.48 35.58 16.78
C ASN A 204 7.63 36.60 16.80
N GLU A 205 7.84 37.32 15.69
CA GLU A 205 8.89 38.33 15.54
C GLU A 205 8.86 39.46 16.60
N THR A 206 7.83 39.50 17.45
CA THR A 206 7.51 40.58 18.39
C THR A 206 7.75 40.25 19.87
N VAL A 207 8.28 39.07 20.23
CA VAL A 207 8.42 38.64 21.64
C VAL A 207 9.89 38.64 22.12
N ASP A 208 10.08 38.98 23.40
CA ASP A 208 11.36 39.07 24.11
C ASP A 208 12.19 37.78 23.99
N LYS A 209 13.40 37.87 23.41
CA LYS A 209 14.31 36.75 23.06
C LYS A 209 14.86 35.92 24.23
N ASN A 210 14.30 36.05 25.42
CA ASN A 210 14.86 35.48 26.65
C ASN A 210 14.13 34.23 27.16
N CYS A 211 13.06 33.76 26.50
CA CYS A 211 12.31 32.57 26.94
C CYS A 211 12.26 31.49 25.86
N ASN A 212 13.15 30.50 25.95
CA ASN A 212 13.25 29.43 24.96
C ASN A 212 12.21 28.30 25.16
N ALA A 213 11.34 28.37 26.18
CA ALA A 213 10.37 27.31 26.47
C ALA A 213 9.08 27.86 27.10
N VAL A 214 7.95 27.21 26.81
CA VAL A 214 6.61 27.58 27.29
C VAL A 214 5.90 26.34 27.83
N ASP A 215 5.12 26.51 28.90
CA ASP A 215 4.27 25.47 29.47
C ASP A 215 2.88 25.49 28.79
N ILE A 216 2.49 24.37 28.19
CA ILE A 216 1.37 24.31 27.26
C ILE A 216 0.36 23.25 27.67
N TYR A 217 -0.91 23.60 27.61
CA TYR A 217 -2.04 22.70 27.83
C TYR A 217 -3.09 22.88 26.73
N GLY A 218 -4.08 21.99 26.70
CA GLY A 218 -5.11 21.94 25.68
C GLY A 218 -5.10 20.63 24.89
N SER A 219 -5.58 20.68 23.65
CA SER A 219 -5.82 19.48 22.85
C SER A 219 -5.40 19.65 21.38
N ILE A 220 -4.94 18.54 20.79
CA ILE A 220 -4.75 18.39 19.35
C ILE A 220 -5.44 17.11 18.93
N VAL A 221 -6.46 17.26 18.09
CA VAL A 221 -7.36 16.18 17.69
C VAL A 221 -7.33 16.05 16.17
N THR A 222 -7.38 14.81 15.70
CA THR A 222 -7.41 14.51 14.27
C THR A 222 -8.65 13.75 13.89
N GLY A 223 -9.12 14.01 12.67
CA GLY A 223 -10.26 13.34 12.06
C GLY A 223 -10.17 13.37 10.54
N TYR A 224 -11.31 13.20 9.88
CA TYR A 224 -11.38 13.11 8.42
C TYR A 224 -12.42 14.08 7.86
N GLU A 225 -12.12 14.64 6.69
CA GLU A 225 -13.07 15.41 5.89
C GLU A 225 -14.21 14.45 5.47
N ASN A 226 -15.43 14.71 5.96
CA ASN A 226 -16.59 13.81 5.92
C ASN A 226 -16.53 12.61 6.87
N GLY A 227 -15.92 12.76 8.06
CA GLY A 227 -15.95 11.75 9.12
C GLY A 227 -17.37 11.26 9.47
N SER A 228 -18.39 12.11 9.31
CA SER A 228 -19.80 11.75 9.47
C SER A 228 -20.29 10.67 8.49
N LYS A 229 -19.63 10.43 7.36
CA LYS A 229 -19.96 9.30 6.47
C LYS A 229 -19.78 7.96 7.16
N TYR A 230 -18.86 7.88 8.11
CA TYR A 230 -18.57 6.67 8.86
C TYR A 230 -19.55 6.43 10.00
N CYS A 231 -20.28 7.45 10.44
CA CYS A 231 -21.13 7.40 11.63
C CYS A 231 -22.60 7.59 11.28
N SER A 232 -23.47 6.89 11.99
CA SER A 232 -24.92 7.07 11.87
C SER A 232 -25.49 8.14 12.82
N GLY A 233 -24.68 8.65 13.75
CA GLY A 233 -25.05 9.73 14.68
C GLY A 233 -23.87 10.51 15.27
N ASP A 234 -24.17 11.67 15.87
CA ASP A 234 -23.17 12.63 16.38
C ASP A 234 -22.31 12.10 17.55
N GLU A 235 -22.81 11.15 18.34
CA GLU A 235 -22.04 10.53 19.44
C GLU A 235 -20.98 9.55 18.93
N GLU A 236 -21.25 8.80 17.86
CA GLU A 236 -20.28 7.91 17.22
C GLU A 236 -19.14 8.70 16.56
N VAL A 237 -19.38 9.95 16.13
CA VAL A 237 -18.36 10.81 15.50
C VAL A 237 -17.23 11.15 16.47
N LYS A 238 -17.53 11.39 17.75
CA LYS A 238 -16.49 11.67 18.77
C LYS A 238 -15.62 10.46 19.07
N GLU A 239 -16.12 9.24 18.84
CA GLU A 239 -15.37 8.01 19.03
C GLU A 239 -14.39 7.72 17.88
N LEU A 240 -14.49 8.45 16.75
CA LEU A 240 -13.58 8.36 15.59
C LEU A 240 -12.52 9.46 15.55
N GLU A 241 -12.39 10.24 16.61
CA GLU A 241 -11.34 11.23 16.74
C GLU A 241 -10.08 10.60 17.33
N THR A 242 -8.91 10.89 16.74
CA THR A 242 -7.63 10.50 17.33
C THR A 242 -7.00 11.69 18.04
N ARG A 243 -6.87 11.60 19.37
CA ARG A 243 -6.20 12.61 20.19
C ARG A 243 -4.70 12.41 20.12
N LEU A 244 -4.01 13.41 19.57
CA LEU A 244 -2.53 13.42 19.49
C LEU A 244 -1.93 14.10 20.72
N PHE A 245 -2.63 15.06 21.31
CA PHE A 245 -2.24 15.76 22.52
C PHE A 245 -3.48 16.07 23.32
N ASP A 246 -3.44 15.82 24.63
CA ASP A 246 -4.50 16.19 25.57
C ASP A 246 -3.87 16.39 26.95
N LYS A 247 -3.74 17.65 27.36
CA LYS A 247 -3.15 18.00 28.66
C LYS A 247 -4.05 19.00 29.37
N PRO A 248 -4.47 18.72 30.61
CA PRO A 248 -5.22 19.68 31.40
C PRO A 248 -4.33 20.83 31.91
N PRO A 249 -4.90 21.98 32.31
CA PRO A 249 -4.14 23.14 32.78
C PRO A 249 -3.23 22.87 34.00
N ASN A 250 -3.56 21.86 34.81
CA ASN A 250 -2.78 21.48 35.99
C ASN A 250 -1.63 20.51 35.68
N GLN A 251 -1.48 20.06 34.43
CA GLN A 251 -0.39 19.19 33.97
C GLN A 251 0.13 19.65 32.60
N PRO A 252 0.62 20.91 32.48
CA PRO A 252 1.10 21.41 31.21
C PRO A 252 2.36 20.68 30.75
N LEU A 253 2.54 20.58 29.44
CA LEU A 253 3.76 20.11 28.81
C LEU A 253 4.70 21.29 28.58
N ARG A 254 5.92 21.21 29.12
CA ARG A 254 6.97 22.18 28.83
C ARG A 254 7.55 21.93 27.44
N VAL A 255 7.38 22.88 26.52
CA VAL A 255 7.81 22.79 25.12
C VAL A 255 8.92 23.79 24.85
N VAL A 256 10.01 23.33 24.23
CA VAL A 256 11.10 24.21 23.75
C VAL A 256 10.71 24.77 22.39
N LEU A 257 10.79 26.10 22.23
CA LEU A 257 10.39 26.78 21.00
C LEU A 257 11.25 26.34 19.82
N GLY A 258 10.63 26.21 18.64
CA GLY A 258 11.28 25.70 17.43
C GLY A 258 11.55 24.19 17.40
N THR A 259 11.20 23.45 18.46
CA THR A 259 11.32 21.99 18.50
C THR A 259 9.95 21.32 18.41
N PRO A 260 9.85 20.11 17.83
CA PRO A 260 8.62 19.34 17.86
C PRO A 260 8.17 19.05 19.30
N MET A 261 6.93 19.40 19.64
CA MET A 261 6.37 19.05 20.93
C MET A 261 6.09 17.54 21.04
N GLY A 262 6.19 17.01 22.26
CA GLY A 262 5.85 15.61 22.54
C GLY A 262 4.35 15.36 22.41
N LEU A 263 3.96 14.68 21.34
CA LEU A 263 2.59 14.17 21.16
C LEU A 263 2.48 12.78 21.78
N SER A 264 1.32 12.44 22.34
CA SER A 264 1.01 11.09 22.82
C SER A 264 1.02 10.08 21.67
N ARG A 265 0.59 10.51 20.49
CA ARG A 265 0.63 9.76 19.23
C ARG A 265 0.96 10.73 18.11
N ASN A 266 1.74 10.29 17.14
CA ASN A 266 2.08 11.12 15.98
C ASN A 266 1.76 10.46 14.64
N VAL A 267 1.24 9.23 14.64
CA VAL A 267 0.83 8.52 13.43
C VAL A 267 -0.68 8.39 13.39
N VAL A 268 -1.26 8.77 12.25
CA VAL A 268 -2.69 8.63 11.95
C VAL A 268 -2.87 7.96 10.59
N VAL A 269 -3.78 7.00 10.51
CA VAL A 269 -4.17 6.39 9.24
C VAL A 269 -5.24 7.25 8.59
N VAL A 270 -5.10 7.50 7.28
CA VAL A 270 -5.97 8.39 6.51
C VAL A 270 -6.36 7.70 5.18
N PRO A 271 -7.65 7.57 4.88
CA PRO A 271 -8.09 7.11 3.57
C PRO A 271 -7.63 8.07 2.46
N ALA A 272 -7.14 7.55 1.35
CA ALA A 272 -6.62 8.40 0.27
C ALA A 272 -7.69 9.22 -0.47
N TYR A 273 -8.96 8.87 -0.29
CA TYR A 273 -10.10 9.57 -0.86
C TYR A 273 -10.68 10.66 0.07
N THR A 274 -10.07 10.92 1.23
CA THR A 274 -10.42 12.03 2.14
C THR A 274 -9.19 12.91 2.43
N SER A 275 -9.39 13.94 3.25
CA SER A 275 -8.34 14.79 3.80
C SER A 275 -8.28 14.59 5.32
N LEU A 276 -7.07 14.66 5.87
CA LEU A 276 -6.84 14.69 7.31
C LEU A 276 -7.24 16.07 7.85
N THR A 277 -8.12 16.09 8.85
CA THR A 277 -8.39 17.30 9.63
C THR A 277 -7.58 17.27 10.91
N ILE A 278 -7.00 18.42 11.29
CA ILE A 278 -6.26 18.59 12.54
C ILE A 278 -6.82 19.82 13.25
N ASP A 279 -7.58 19.58 14.32
CA ASP A 279 -8.08 20.63 15.21
C ASP A 279 -7.07 20.87 16.33
N VAL A 280 -6.60 22.11 16.44
CA VAL A 280 -5.62 22.55 17.41
C VAL A 280 -6.32 23.51 18.36
N ASN A 281 -6.17 23.30 19.67
CA ASN A 281 -6.63 24.23 20.70
C ASN A 281 -5.64 24.24 21.86
N LEU A 282 -4.68 25.17 21.83
CA LEU A 282 -3.54 25.23 22.74
C LEU A 282 -3.52 26.54 23.53
N TRP A 283 -3.09 26.44 24.78
CA TRP A 283 -3.07 27.52 25.76
C TRP A 283 -1.78 27.49 26.60
N ASP A 284 -1.35 28.65 27.08
CA ASP A 284 -0.30 28.82 28.10
C ASP A 284 -0.85 29.61 29.31
N SER A 285 0.04 30.04 30.19
CA SER A 285 -0.30 30.92 31.32
C SER A 285 -0.74 32.33 30.91
N ASN A 286 -0.41 32.78 29.70
CA ASN A 286 -0.72 34.11 29.17
C ASN A 286 -2.03 34.12 28.35
N GLY A 287 -2.57 32.94 28.02
CA GLY A 287 -3.84 32.77 27.35
C GLY A 287 -3.74 31.81 26.17
N LYS A 288 -4.46 32.13 25.10
CA LYS A 288 -4.62 31.23 23.95
C LYS A 288 -3.42 31.34 23.01
N ILE A 289 -2.74 30.22 22.76
CA ILE A 289 -1.60 30.12 21.83
C ILE A 289 -2.10 29.90 20.41
N ALA A 290 -3.03 28.96 20.21
CA ALA A 290 -3.57 28.63 18.91
C ALA A 290 -5.00 28.08 19.04
N ALA A 291 -5.87 28.48 18.12
CA ALA A 291 -6.97 27.61 17.73
C ALA A 291 -7.29 27.70 16.25
N GLY A 292 -7.57 26.54 15.67
CA GLY A 292 -8.00 26.41 14.29
C GLY A 292 -8.00 24.96 13.86
N CYS A 293 -8.72 24.71 12.76
CA CYS A 293 -8.75 23.42 12.09
C CYS A 293 -7.97 23.53 10.77
N LEU A 294 -7.03 22.61 10.56
CA LEU A 294 -6.19 22.52 9.37
C LEU A 294 -6.61 21.31 8.54
N LEU A 295 -6.56 21.45 7.20
CA LEU A 295 -6.96 20.41 6.26
C LEU A 295 -5.78 19.98 5.41
N TYR A 296 -5.48 18.67 5.38
CA TYR A 296 -4.39 18.09 4.62
C TYR A 296 -4.92 17.00 3.68
N PRO A 297 -5.00 17.28 2.36
CA PRO A 297 -5.33 16.25 1.38
C PRO A 297 -4.30 15.11 1.41
N ALA A 298 -4.78 13.87 1.39
CA ALA A 298 -3.90 12.70 1.32
C ALA A 298 -3.15 12.66 -0.03
N HIS A 299 -1.82 12.82 0.02
CA HIS A 299 -0.99 12.84 -1.19
C HIS A 299 0.48 12.47 -0.89
N LEU A 300 1.02 11.46 -1.57
CA LEU A 300 2.38 10.92 -1.31
C LEU A 300 3.53 11.91 -1.56
N LEU A 301 3.34 12.92 -2.39
CA LEU A 301 4.45 13.76 -2.90
C LEU A 301 4.58 15.11 -2.19
N SER A 302 3.96 15.30 -1.03
CA SER A 302 3.99 16.61 -0.36
C SER A 302 4.17 16.50 1.15
N ASP A 303 5.34 16.86 1.64
CA ASP A 303 5.49 17.33 3.02
C ASP A 303 4.77 18.67 3.12
N ASN A 304 3.67 18.70 3.87
CA ASN A 304 2.84 19.88 3.97
C ASN A 304 2.99 20.50 5.36
N SER A 305 3.44 21.76 5.40
CA SER A 305 3.40 22.60 6.58
C SER A 305 2.28 23.62 6.45
N GLN A 306 1.44 23.74 7.49
CA GLN A 306 0.50 24.85 7.63
C GLN A 306 0.71 25.53 8.98
N TYR A 307 0.25 26.77 9.09
CA TYR A 307 0.53 27.64 10.22
C TYR A 307 -0.76 28.21 10.80
N ILE A 308 -0.89 28.16 12.12
CA ILE A 308 -1.89 28.91 12.89
C ILE A 308 -1.16 30.07 13.57
N ARG A 309 -1.43 31.29 13.12
CA ARG A 309 -0.82 32.50 13.68
C ARG A 309 -1.79 33.19 14.63
N THR A 310 -1.33 33.45 15.84
CA THR A 310 -2.01 34.34 16.81
C THR A 310 -1.12 35.54 17.11
N GLN A 311 -1.58 36.44 17.98
CA GLN A 311 -0.77 37.59 18.41
C GLN A 311 0.48 37.15 19.17
N ASN A 312 0.40 36.03 19.91
CA ASN A 312 1.43 35.61 20.86
C ASN A 312 2.34 34.49 20.34
N ALA A 313 1.89 33.70 19.36
CA ALA A 313 2.65 32.58 18.83
C ALA A 313 2.33 32.25 17.36
N CYS A 314 3.25 31.50 16.74
CA CYS A 314 3.06 30.87 15.45
C CYS A 314 3.19 29.35 15.63
N VAL A 315 2.08 28.63 15.51
CA VAL A 315 2.07 27.15 15.57
C VAL A 315 2.19 26.60 14.16
N GLU A 316 3.25 25.84 13.90
CA GLU A 316 3.45 25.11 12.65
C GLU A 316 3.03 23.66 12.84
N VAL A 317 2.16 23.18 11.95
CA VAL A 317 1.77 21.77 11.88
C VAL A 317 2.31 21.17 10.59
N ARG A 318 3.17 20.17 10.72
CA ARG A 318 3.77 19.43 9.59
C ARG A 318 3.11 18.07 9.47
N VAL A 319 2.71 17.72 8.26
CA VAL A 319 2.17 16.40 7.92
C VAL A 319 3.05 15.78 6.84
N ARG A 320 3.64 14.63 7.16
CA ARG A 320 4.37 13.81 6.20
C ARG A 320 3.58 12.56 5.86
N TRP A 321 3.48 12.26 4.58
CA TRP A 321 2.70 11.15 4.07
C TRP A 321 3.58 9.94 3.78
N HIS A 322 3.10 8.75 4.17
CA HIS A 322 3.87 7.52 4.04
C HIS A 322 3.04 6.39 3.45
N HIS A 323 3.71 5.59 2.60
CA HIS A 323 3.21 4.27 2.23
C HIS A 323 3.72 3.22 3.22
N ALA A 324 2.86 2.30 3.65
CA ALA A 324 3.19 1.30 4.68
C ALA A 324 4.34 0.35 4.31
N TYR A 325 4.45 -0.04 3.03
CA TYR A 325 5.59 -0.84 2.55
C TYR A 325 6.97 -0.24 2.80
N PHE A 326 7.14 1.09 2.89
CA PHE A 326 8.48 1.66 3.15
C PHE A 326 9.05 1.26 4.51
N TYR A 327 8.19 0.86 5.46
CA TYR A 327 8.59 0.52 6.82
C TYR A 327 8.87 -0.98 6.99
N LEU A 328 8.17 -1.83 6.23
CA LEU A 328 8.50 -3.25 6.15
C LEU A 328 9.96 -3.50 5.73
N LEU A 329 10.57 -2.54 5.03
CA LEU A 329 11.97 -2.59 4.60
C LEU A 329 12.95 -2.11 5.67
N LYS A 330 12.54 -1.20 6.56
CA LYS A 330 13.42 -0.70 7.64
C LYS A 330 13.75 -1.77 8.67
N GLY A 331 12.91 -2.80 8.79
CA GLY A 331 13.14 -3.96 9.66
C GLY A 331 14.24 -4.92 9.19
N SER A 332 14.64 -4.87 7.90
CA SER A 332 15.90 -5.49 7.47
C SER A 332 17.03 -4.53 7.80
N LYS A 333 17.90 -4.91 8.73
CA LYS A 333 19.04 -4.12 9.22
C LYS A 333 19.84 -3.47 8.08
N GLU A 334 19.49 -2.23 7.76
CA GLU A 334 20.34 -1.23 7.12
C GLU A 334 19.57 0.10 7.16
N GLU A 335 20.08 1.05 7.96
CA GLU A 335 19.58 2.42 8.04
C GLU A 335 19.80 3.14 6.71
N TYR A 336 18.86 2.98 5.77
CA TYR A 336 18.79 3.80 4.57
C TYR A 336 18.00 5.08 4.86
N TRP A 337 18.70 6.09 5.37
CA TRP A 337 18.22 7.48 5.27
C TRP A 337 18.44 7.96 3.83
N SER A 338 17.35 8.20 3.10
CA SER A 338 17.35 8.41 1.64
C SER A 338 17.87 9.76 1.16
N HIS A 339 18.27 10.68 2.04
CA HIS A 339 18.76 12.01 1.62
C HIS A 339 20.29 12.11 1.54
N ASP A 340 21.03 11.49 2.46
CA ASP A 340 22.50 11.61 2.49
C ASP A 340 23.20 10.70 1.45
N ILE A 341 22.56 9.58 1.09
CA ILE A 341 23.07 8.66 0.07
C ILE A 341 23.00 9.28 -1.34
N TYR A 342 22.02 10.15 -1.61
CA TYR A 342 21.91 10.84 -2.90
C TYR A 342 23.10 11.76 -3.16
N VAL A 343 23.55 12.50 -2.14
CA VAL A 343 24.70 13.42 -2.24
C VAL A 343 26.02 12.65 -2.34
N ILE A 344 26.14 11.50 -1.65
CA ILE A 344 27.33 10.65 -1.71
C ILE A 344 27.43 9.94 -3.06
N GLN A 345 26.33 9.37 -3.56
CA GLN A 345 26.30 8.65 -4.84
C GLN A 345 26.48 9.58 -6.05
N GLN A 346 25.97 10.83 -6.02
CA GLN A 346 26.30 11.79 -7.07
C GLN A 346 27.79 12.13 -7.09
N LYS A 347 28.40 12.38 -5.92
CA LYS A 347 29.85 12.65 -5.82
C LYS A 347 30.69 11.45 -6.27
N GLU A 348 30.23 10.24 -6.00
CA GLU A 348 30.93 9.01 -6.38
C GLU A 348 30.71 8.63 -7.85
N MET A 349 29.54 8.92 -8.44
CA MET A 349 29.31 8.83 -9.88
C MET A 349 30.10 9.86 -10.67
N GLU A 350 30.20 11.11 -10.21
CA GLU A 350 31.04 12.14 -10.82
C GLU A 350 32.54 11.79 -10.75
N LYS A 351 32.96 11.13 -9.67
CA LYS A 351 34.33 10.60 -9.52
C LYS A 351 34.58 9.42 -10.46
N ASN A 352 33.67 8.46 -10.53
CA ASN A 352 33.78 7.29 -11.41
C ASN A 352 33.66 7.61 -12.89
N LEU A 353 32.91 8.66 -13.29
CA LEU A 353 32.89 9.15 -14.68
C LEU A 353 34.22 9.77 -15.10
N LYS A 354 34.94 10.41 -14.17
CA LYS A 354 36.28 10.97 -14.43
C LYS A 354 37.34 9.87 -14.50
N ASP A 355 37.22 8.82 -13.69
CA ASP A 355 38.19 7.71 -13.66
C ASP A 355 38.01 6.69 -14.81
N LYS A 356 36.78 6.49 -15.31
CA LYS A 356 36.51 5.57 -16.45
C LYS A 356 36.88 6.11 -17.83
N GLN A 357 37.35 7.35 -17.94
CA GLN A 357 37.88 7.89 -19.19
C GLN A 357 39.31 7.42 -19.50
N CYS A 358 39.93 6.65 -18.60
CA CYS A 358 41.31 6.16 -18.75
C CYS A 358 41.45 4.67 -18.41
N SER A 359 40.89 3.77 -19.21
CA SER A 359 41.36 2.37 -19.33
C SER A 359 40.53 1.56 -20.35
N THR A 360 40.94 1.58 -21.61
CA THR A 360 40.51 0.57 -22.60
C THR A 360 41.73 -0.15 -23.15
N SER A 361 42.09 -1.27 -22.53
CA SER A 361 42.75 -2.38 -23.21
C SER A 361 42.68 -3.63 -22.33
N SER A 362 42.47 -4.78 -22.97
CA SER A 362 42.51 -6.16 -22.44
C SER A 362 41.14 -6.84 -22.21
N ILE A 363 40.46 -7.17 -23.32
CA ILE A 363 39.45 -8.25 -23.33
C ILE A 363 40.20 -9.55 -23.62
N SER A 364 40.41 -10.40 -22.60
CA SER A 364 40.82 -11.79 -22.78
C SER A 364 39.61 -12.72 -22.69
N LYS A 365 39.59 -13.69 -23.61
CA LYS A 365 38.54 -14.68 -23.81
C LYS A 365 38.36 -15.57 -22.58
N TRP A 366 37.16 -15.57 -22.00
CA TRP A 366 36.69 -16.63 -21.12
C TRP A 366 35.67 -17.49 -21.88
N SER A 367 36.08 -18.69 -22.27
CA SER A 367 35.18 -19.74 -22.75
C SER A 367 34.59 -20.50 -21.55
N LEU A 368 33.28 -20.41 -21.35
CA LEU A 368 32.56 -21.17 -20.31
C LEU A 368 32.22 -22.61 -20.78
N PRO A 369 32.25 -23.61 -19.88
CA PRO A 369 31.92 -25.01 -20.20
C PRO A 369 30.46 -25.22 -20.62
N SER A 370 30.22 -26.16 -21.54
CA SER A 370 28.97 -26.40 -22.26
C SER A 370 27.89 -27.21 -21.53
N THR A 371 28.02 -27.48 -20.22
CA THR A 371 27.13 -28.42 -19.51
C THR A 371 26.11 -27.78 -18.55
N TRP A 372 25.95 -26.45 -18.54
CA TRP A 372 24.96 -25.76 -17.67
C TRP A 372 24.15 -24.68 -18.42
N ARG A 373 23.37 -25.07 -19.43
CA ARG A 373 22.36 -24.18 -20.01
C ARG A 373 21.01 -24.88 -20.10
N LYS A 374 20.24 -24.88 -19.00
CA LYS A 374 18.81 -24.57 -19.18
C LYS A 374 18.78 -23.17 -19.81
N PRO A 375 18.07 -22.92 -20.92
CA PRO A 375 17.92 -21.57 -21.43
C PRO A 375 17.48 -20.68 -20.27
N ARG A 376 18.28 -19.65 -19.93
CA ARG A 376 17.77 -18.58 -19.07
C ARG A 376 16.72 -17.87 -19.92
N TYR A 377 15.48 -18.31 -19.79
CA TYR A 377 14.35 -17.62 -20.39
C TYR A 377 14.25 -16.27 -19.68
N CYS A 378 14.69 -15.21 -20.36
CA CYS A 378 14.47 -13.86 -19.92
C CYS A 378 13.10 -13.44 -20.47
N GLY A 379 12.10 -13.44 -19.59
CA GLY A 379 10.89 -12.64 -19.74
C GLY A 379 11.19 -11.14 -19.66
N ARG A 380 10.14 -10.34 -19.63
CA ARG A 380 10.22 -8.88 -19.54
C ARG A 380 9.46 -8.40 -18.31
N ASP A 381 9.71 -7.17 -17.90
CA ASP A 381 8.86 -6.56 -16.89
C ASP A 381 7.46 -6.41 -17.49
N LYS A 382 6.48 -6.95 -16.76
CA LYS A 382 5.07 -6.93 -17.14
C LYS A 382 4.25 -6.40 -15.98
N VAL A 383 3.21 -5.64 -16.28
CA VAL A 383 2.25 -5.19 -15.28
C VAL A 383 0.89 -5.81 -15.54
N GLU A 384 0.31 -6.34 -14.47
CA GLU A 384 -1.03 -6.90 -14.49
C GLU A 384 -1.96 -6.07 -13.63
N VAL A 385 -3.07 -5.60 -14.23
CA VAL A 385 -4.14 -4.89 -13.54
C VAL A 385 -5.26 -5.87 -13.18
N PHE A 386 -5.34 -6.29 -11.92
CA PHE A 386 -6.28 -7.32 -11.49
C PHE A 386 -7.71 -6.81 -11.45
N THR A 387 -7.91 -5.67 -10.80
CA THR A 387 -9.22 -5.08 -10.57
C THR A 387 -9.15 -3.55 -10.57
N VAL A 388 -10.26 -2.92 -10.92
CA VAL A 388 -10.50 -1.49 -10.69
C VAL A 388 -11.74 -1.37 -9.83
N PHE A 389 -11.56 -0.93 -8.59
CA PHE A 389 -12.66 -0.68 -7.66
C PHE A 389 -13.15 0.76 -7.79
N ILE A 390 -14.47 0.95 -7.74
CA ILE A 390 -15.14 2.22 -7.91
C ILE A 390 -16.08 2.46 -6.74
N ASP A 391 -16.01 3.66 -6.18
CA ASP A 391 -16.96 4.10 -5.16
C ASP A 391 -17.12 5.62 -5.16
N GLY A 392 -18.21 6.08 -4.55
CA GLY A 392 -18.52 7.48 -4.38
C GLY A 392 -18.04 8.03 -3.04
N ILE A 393 -17.60 9.28 -3.02
CA ILE A 393 -17.16 9.95 -1.79
C ILE A 393 -18.40 10.33 -0.97
N THR A 394 -19.35 11.05 -1.55
CA THR A 394 -20.57 11.51 -0.88
C THR A 394 -21.81 10.76 -1.32
N GLU A 395 -21.87 10.38 -2.59
CA GLU A 395 -23.04 9.78 -3.20
C GLU A 395 -22.69 8.46 -3.86
N LYS A 396 -23.59 7.50 -3.76
CA LYS A 396 -23.44 6.20 -4.41
C LYS A 396 -23.40 6.32 -5.95
N ILE A 397 -22.55 5.53 -6.58
CA ILE A 397 -22.42 5.40 -8.03
C ILE A 397 -23.37 4.32 -8.54
N HIS A 398 -24.22 4.64 -9.52
CA HIS A 398 -25.25 3.74 -10.07
C HIS A 398 -24.87 3.21 -11.45
N ALA A 399 -24.24 4.04 -12.26
CA ALA A 399 -23.80 3.70 -13.60
C ALA A 399 -22.36 4.18 -13.81
N LEU A 400 -21.58 3.44 -14.60
CA LEU A 400 -20.21 3.79 -14.90
C LEU A 400 -20.01 3.89 -16.42
N CYS A 401 -19.55 5.05 -16.89
CA CYS A 401 -19.06 5.24 -18.25
C CYS A 401 -17.73 6.00 -18.27
N GLY A 402 -17.09 6.00 -19.43
CA GLY A 402 -15.81 6.66 -19.66
C GLY A 402 -14.73 5.67 -20.09
N THR A 403 -13.47 6.01 -19.79
CA THR A 403 -12.32 5.26 -20.27
C THR A 403 -11.24 5.06 -19.22
N ILE A 404 -10.61 3.89 -19.26
CA ILE A 404 -9.31 3.63 -18.64
C ILE A 404 -8.34 3.30 -19.78
N ILE A 405 -7.31 4.13 -19.93
CA ILE A 405 -6.34 4.05 -21.02
C ILE A 405 -4.97 3.81 -20.42
N VAL A 406 -4.28 2.80 -20.91
CA VAL A 406 -2.90 2.48 -20.57
C VAL A 406 -2.00 2.99 -21.69
N ASP A 407 -0.92 3.67 -21.32
CA ASP A 407 0.20 4.03 -22.16
C ASP A 407 1.46 3.36 -21.59
N ASP A 408 2.05 2.44 -22.34
CA ASP A 408 3.19 1.63 -21.90
C ASP A 408 4.54 2.12 -22.49
N GLY A 409 4.51 3.32 -23.07
CA GLY A 409 5.63 3.95 -23.76
C GLY A 409 5.85 3.44 -25.19
N GLY A 410 5.26 2.29 -25.56
CA GLY A 410 5.26 1.75 -26.92
C GLY A 410 3.90 1.87 -27.63
N ASP A 411 2.82 1.75 -26.87
CA ASP A 411 1.44 1.70 -27.38
C ASP A 411 0.45 2.33 -26.39
N LYS A 412 -0.75 2.65 -26.90
CA LYS A 412 -1.88 3.14 -26.12
C LYS A 412 -3.09 2.27 -26.37
N PHE A 413 -3.59 1.64 -25.31
CA PHE A 413 -4.77 0.78 -25.41
C PHE A 413 -5.73 1.02 -24.25
N SER A 414 -7.00 0.72 -24.47
CA SER A 414 -8.02 0.84 -23.43
C SER A 414 -8.21 -0.50 -22.73
N ILE A 415 -8.32 -0.46 -21.40
CA ILE A 415 -8.72 -1.62 -20.58
C ILE A 415 -10.15 -1.48 -20.06
N TYR A 416 -10.81 -0.36 -20.37
CA TYR A 416 -12.21 -0.10 -20.09
C TYR A 416 -12.69 1.04 -20.99
N LYS A 417 -13.74 0.84 -21.77
CA LYS A 417 -14.36 1.87 -22.60
C LYS A 417 -15.87 1.64 -22.71
N ARG A 418 -16.63 2.47 -21.99
CA ARG A 418 -18.09 2.50 -22.10
C ARG A 418 -18.54 3.91 -22.44
N ASP A 419 -19.45 4.01 -23.40
CA ASP A 419 -20.14 5.27 -23.67
C ASP A 419 -21.42 5.39 -22.83
N GLU A 420 -22.14 6.50 -22.96
CA GLU A 420 -23.39 6.72 -22.24
C GLU A 420 -24.48 5.71 -22.60
N SER A 421 -24.42 5.08 -23.78
CA SER A 421 -25.42 4.10 -24.22
C SER A 421 -25.14 2.67 -23.72
N SER A 422 -23.93 2.43 -23.22
CA SER A 422 -23.42 1.12 -22.81
C SER A 422 -22.88 1.11 -21.37
N CYS A 423 -23.38 2.03 -20.54
CA CYS A 423 -22.95 2.15 -19.14
C CYS A 423 -23.08 0.83 -18.39
N GLU A 424 -22.08 0.54 -17.57
CA GLU A 424 -22.15 -0.58 -16.64
C GLU A 424 -23.00 -0.18 -15.42
N LEU A 425 -23.98 -1.01 -15.06
CA LEU A 425 -24.78 -0.81 -13.84
C LEU A 425 -24.04 -1.41 -12.65
N LEU A 426 -23.81 -0.60 -11.62
CA LEU A 426 -23.11 -1.02 -10.41
C LEU A 426 -24.11 -1.17 -9.25
N PRO A 427 -24.32 -2.40 -8.73
CA PRO A 427 -25.12 -2.59 -7.53
C PRO A 427 -24.29 -2.20 -6.30
N ASP A 428 -24.69 -1.10 -5.66
CA ASP A 428 -24.31 -0.69 -4.31
C ASP A 428 -22.88 -0.14 -4.14
N HIS A 429 -21.85 -0.91 -4.50
CA HIS A 429 -20.44 -0.50 -4.65
C HIS A 429 -19.78 -1.45 -5.67
N GLY A 430 -18.99 -0.93 -6.60
CA GLY A 430 -18.70 -1.67 -7.84
C GLY A 430 -17.22 -1.99 -8.06
N LEU A 431 -16.92 -3.25 -8.40
CA LEU A 431 -15.75 -3.54 -9.21
C LEU A 431 -16.12 -3.23 -10.66
N ALA A 432 -15.40 -2.33 -11.32
CA ALA A 432 -15.59 -2.09 -12.75
C ALA A 432 -15.19 -3.35 -13.53
N CYS A 433 -16.01 -3.76 -14.50
CA CYS A 433 -15.66 -4.84 -15.40
C CYS A 433 -14.57 -4.38 -16.37
N ILE A 434 -13.31 -4.70 -16.04
CA ILE A 434 -12.18 -4.52 -16.96
C ILE A 434 -12.48 -5.28 -18.26
N GLU A 435 -12.25 -4.62 -19.41
CA GLU A 435 -12.58 -5.15 -20.72
C GLU A 435 -11.79 -6.40 -21.12
N VAL A 436 -12.45 -7.18 -21.97
CA VAL A 436 -11.96 -8.41 -22.55
C VAL A 436 -10.83 -8.13 -23.53
N ASN A 437 -9.68 -8.76 -23.31
CA ASN A 437 -8.47 -8.77 -24.15
C ASN A 437 -7.50 -7.60 -24.00
N TYR A 438 -7.19 -7.17 -22.77
CA TYR A 438 -5.97 -6.38 -22.58
C TYR A 438 -4.75 -7.30 -22.47
N ARG A 439 -3.69 -6.98 -23.23
CA ARG A 439 -2.36 -7.62 -23.09
C ARG A 439 -1.72 -7.17 -21.78
N ALA A 440 -0.78 -7.93 -21.23
CA ALA A 440 -0.04 -7.43 -20.08
C ALA A 440 0.71 -6.15 -20.49
N ILE A 441 0.76 -5.16 -19.59
CA ILE A 441 1.44 -3.90 -19.90
C ILE A 441 2.92 -4.24 -20.04
N ASP A 442 3.46 -4.03 -21.23
CA ASP A 442 4.86 -4.24 -21.53
C ASP A 442 5.64 -3.02 -21.08
N ASN A 443 6.82 -3.21 -20.48
CA ASN A 443 7.76 -2.17 -20.06
C ASN A 443 7.68 -1.80 -18.57
N SER A 444 8.83 -1.38 -18.05
CA SER A 444 8.99 -0.97 -16.67
C SER A 444 8.48 0.45 -16.41
N GLU A 445 7.96 1.14 -17.41
CA GLU A 445 7.43 2.51 -17.33
C GLU A 445 6.06 2.55 -18.00
N PHE A 446 5.04 3.05 -17.30
CA PHE A 446 3.68 3.14 -17.84
C PHE A 446 2.86 4.24 -17.17
N VAL A 447 1.80 4.66 -17.86
CA VAL A 447 0.79 5.60 -17.36
C VAL A 447 -0.59 5.01 -17.56
N ILE A 448 -1.41 4.97 -16.50
CA ILE A 448 -2.83 4.62 -16.59
C ILE A 448 -3.65 5.89 -16.36
N THR A 449 -4.36 6.33 -17.38
CA THR A 449 -5.25 7.50 -17.33
C THR A 449 -6.69 7.06 -17.14
N LEU A 450 -7.37 7.64 -16.15
CA LEU A 450 -8.76 7.36 -15.83
C LEU A 450 -9.62 8.59 -16.09
N ASN A 451 -10.73 8.38 -16.80
CA ASN A 451 -11.77 9.38 -17.01
C ASN A 451 -13.12 8.67 -16.89
N LEU A 452 -13.67 8.63 -15.68
CA LEU A 452 -14.85 7.86 -15.32
C LEU A 452 -15.91 8.77 -14.70
N ARG A 453 -17.18 8.54 -15.05
CA ARG A 453 -18.32 9.30 -14.52
C ARG A 453 -19.57 8.42 -14.37
N ASP A 454 -20.48 8.90 -13.55
CA ASP A 454 -21.86 8.42 -13.49
C ASP A 454 -22.76 9.36 -14.30
N PRO A 455 -23.23 8.97 -15.49
CA PRO A 455 -24.07 9.84 -16.31
C PRO A 455 -25.51 9.95 -15.81
N ILE A 456 -25.99 9.00 -14.98
CA ILE A 456 -27.35 9.05 -14.43
C ILE A 456 -27.46 10.16 -13.39
N ARG A 457 -26.43 10.29 -12.54
CA ARG A 457 -26.37 11.30 -11.47
C ARG A 457 -25.51 12.52 -11.82
N ASN A 458 -24.85 12.49 -12.97
CA ASN A 458 -23.89 13.51 -13.41
C ASN A 458 -22.73 13.73 -12.40
N LEU A 459 -22.18 12.62 -11.90
CA LEU A 459 -21.08 12.62 -10.92
C LEU A 459 -19.74 12.34 -11.60
N GLU A 460 -18.70 13.09 -11.26
CA GLU A 460 -17.33 12.79 -11.65
C GLU A 460 -16.74 11.75 -10.70
N VAL A 461 -16.61 10.51 -11.18
CA VAL A 461 -16.13 9.38 -10.38
C VAL A 461 -14.62 9.41 -10.25
N SER A 462 -13.88 9.56 -11.35
CA SER A 462 -12.41 9.61 -11.31
C SER A 462 -11.88 10.31 -12.54
N ARG A 463 -11.02 11.32 -12.35
CA ARG A 463 -10.40 12.07 -13.44
C ARG A 463 -8.95 12.38 -13.16
N GLY A 464 -8.08 11.51 -13.63
CA GLY A 464 -6.68 11.54 -13.24
C GLY A 464 -5.83 10.52 -13.94
N TYR A 465 -4.64 10.31 -13.40
CA TYR A 465 -3.72 9.31 -13.89
C TYR A 465 -2.83 8.82 -12.75
N LEU A 466 -2.35 7.59 -12.90
CA LEU A 466 -1.20 7.09 -12.16
C LEU A 466 -0.08 6.81 -13.16
N ALA A 467 1.15 7.02 -12.72
CA ALA A 467 2.33 6.77 -13.53
C ALA A 467 3.35 6.00 -12.71
N TRP A 468 4.04 5.08 -13.36
CA TRP A 468 5.16 4.35 -12.80
C TRP A 468 6.38 4.62 -13.67
N ASP A 469 7.46 5.11 -13.06
CA ASP A 469 8.69 5.51 -13.72
C ASP A 469 9.89 5.04 -12.89
N VAL A 470 10.68 4.12 -13.45
CA VAL A 470 11.88 3.53 -12.79
C VAL A 470 12.96 4.59 -12.50
N GLY A 471 12.91 5.75 -13.15
CA GLY A 471 13.84 6.86 -12.93
C GLY A 471 13.43 7.87 -11.85
N ARG A 472 12.14 7.95 -11.46
CA ARG A 472 11.63 9.03 -10.58
C ARG A 472 11.46 8.66 -9.11
N THR A 473 11.28 7.39 -8.81
CA THR A 473 11.06 6.93 -7.43
C THR A 473 12.40 6.76 -6.73
N GLU A 474 12.65 7.64 -5.76
CA GLU A 474 13.89 7.72 -4.98
C GLU A 474 14.38 6.34 -4.49
N GLY A 475 15.59 5.96 -4.91
CA GLY A 475 16.48 5.06 -4.16
C GLY A 475 16.19 3.56 -4.09
N ASN A 476 15.03 3.01 -4.46
CA ASN A 476 14.83 1.55 -4.40
C ASN A 476 13.65 0.99 -5.21
N ASN A 477 13.57 1.27 -6.52
CA ASN A 477 12.48 0.76 -7.38
C ASN A 477 12.33 -0.76 -7.40
N MET A 478 13.39 -1.50 -7.09
CA MET A 478 13.32 -2.96 -7.01
C MET A 478 12.35 -3.46 -5.94
N VAL A 479 12.05 -2.66 -4.92
CA VAL A 479 11.23 -3.10 -3.79
C VAL A 479 9.77 -3.35 -4.18
N TRP A 480 9.29 -2.64 -5.21
CA TRP A 480 7.89 -2.72 -5.62
C TRP A 480 7.61 -3.86 -6.60
N TYR A 481 8.64 -4.50 -7.15
CA TYR A 481 8.45 -5.69 -7.96
C TYR A 481 7.87 -6.83 -7.12
N GLU A 482 6.97 -7.59 -7.75
CA GLU A 482 6.21 -8.68 -7.13
C GLU A 482 5.35 -8.21 -5.92
N LYS A 483 5.24 -6.89 -5.69
CA LYS A 483 4.35 -6.33 -4.68
C LYS A 483 2.99 -5.99 -5.26
N ARG A 484 1.99 -6.22 -4.42
CA ARG A 484 0.62 -5.86 -4.67
C ARG A 484 0.43 -4.39 -4.37
N VAL A 485 0.32 -3.62 -5.44
CA VAL A 485 0.13 -2.18 -5.38
C VAL A 485 -1.33 -1.87 -5.60
N CYS A 486 -1.85 -0.91 -4.86
CA CYS A 486 -3.15 -0.32 -5.10
C CYS A 486 -2.93 1.19 -5.21
N THR A 487 -3.52 1.82 -6.21
CA THR A 487 -3.41 3.27 -6.41
C THR A 487 -4.78 3.88 -6.57
N VAL A 488 -5.11 4.86 -5.73
CA VAL A 488 -6.36 5.61 -5.76
C VAL A 488 -6.19 6.84 -6.63
N VAL A 489 -7.07 7.00 -7.62
CA VAL A 489 -7.23 8.19 -8.43
C VAL A 489 -8.58 8.81 -8.10
N ARG A 490 -8.57 10.03 -7.58
CA ARG A 490 -9.79 10.73 -7.17
C ARG A 490 -10.52 11.34 -8.37
N GLY A 491 -11.82 11.51 -8.22
CA GLY A 491 -12.61 12.50 -8.91
C GLY A 491 -13.18 13.49 -7.90
N LYS A 492 -13.98 14.43 -8.38
CA LYS A 492 -14.71 15.35 -7.51
C LYS A 492 -15.69 14.63 -6.57
N ASP A 493 -16.42 13.65 -7.10
CA ASP A 493 -17.57 13.05 -6.40
C ASP A 493 -17.33 11.57 -6.02
N GLY A 494 -16.24 10.97 -6.53
CA GLY A 494 -15.89 9.57 -6.29
C GLY A 494 -14.38 9.31 -6.35
N PHE A 495 -14.02 8.04 -6.45
CA PHE A 495 -12.66 7.63 -6.77
C PHE A 495 -12.63 6.27 -7.49
N ALA A 496 -11.48 5.97 -8.08
CA ALA A 496 -11.14 4.67 -8.61
C ALA A 496 -9.85 4.15 -7.97
N ALA A 497 -9.86 2.92 -7.48
CA ALA A 497 -8.69 2.24 -6.95
C ALA A 497 -8.24 1.13 -7.91
N VAL A 498 -7.03 1.27 -8.46
CA VAL A 498 -6.45 0.33 -9.43
C VAL A 498 -5.52 -0.63 -8.70
N HIS A 499 -5.85 -1.92 -8.73
CA HIS A 499 -5.04 -2.99 -8.12
C HIS A 499 -4.17 -3.64 -9.17
N TYR A 500 -2.86 -3.57 -8.98
CA TYR A 500 -1.92 -4.11 -9.96
C TYR A 500 -0.67 -4.69 -9.30
N THR A 501 0.10 -5.44 -10.07
CA THR A 501 1.43 -5.91 -9.68
C THR A 501 2.37 -5.75 -10.86
N ILE A 502 3.56 -5.24 -10.56
CA ILE A 502 4.67 -5.11 -11.50
C ILE A 502 5.54 -6.33 -11.26
N PHE A 503 5.62 -7.22 -12.23
CA PHE A 503 6.45 -8.42 -12.10
C PHE A 503 7.82 -8.15 -12.70
N ASP A 504 8.88 -8.40 -11.91
CA ASP A 504 10.20 -8.57 -12.50
C ASP A 504 10.12 -9.83 -13.36
N ASN A 505 10.51 -9.73 -14.63
CA ASN A 505 10.69 -10.90 -15.48
C ASN A 505 9.47 -11.86 -15.51
N ALA A 506 8.47 -11.54 -16.34
CA ALA A 506 7.25 -12.33 -16.53
C ALA A 506 7.00 -12.65 -18.02
N PHE A 507 6.13 -13.64 -18.24
CA PHE A 507 5.58 -14.01 -19.55
C PHE A 507 4.08 -13.75 -19.61
N GLU A 508 3.54 -13.57 -20.80
CA GLU A 508 2.10 -13.60 -21.00
C GLU A 508 1.63 -15.05 -21.06
N ALA A 509 0.55 -15.38 -20.34
CA ALA A 509 -0.12 -16.65 -20.45
C ALA A 509 -1.48 -16.47 -21.13
N PHE A 510 -1.62 -17.05 -22.31
CA PHE A 510 -2.86 -17.11 -23.08
C PHE A 510 -3.68 -18.30 -22.60
N VAL A 511 -4.82 -18.01 -21.98
CA VAL A 511 -5.74 -18.99 -21.43
C VAL A 511 -6.91 -19.19 -22.39
N GLU A 512 -7.13 -20.44 -22.79
CA GLU A 512 -8.30 -20.89 -23.54
C GLU A 512 -9.01 -21.98 -22.75
N ILE A 513 -10.33 -21.88 -22.64
CA ILE A 513 -11.13 -22.82 -21.87
C ILE A 513 -12.25 -23.38 -22.76
N LYS A 514 -12.43 -24.70 -22.75
CA LYS A 514 -13.49 -25.41 -23.48
C LYS A 514 -14.32 -26.29 -22.57
N LEU A 515 -15.62 -26.32 -22.80
CA LEU A 515 -16.57 -27.18 -22.08
C LEU A 515 -16.86 -28.44 -22.88
N PHE A 516 -16.86 -29.60 -22.23
CA PHE A 516 -17.22 -30.88 -22.83
C PHE A 516 -18.24 -31.62 -21.98
N ALA A 517 -19.20 -32.28 -22.63
CA ALA A 517 -20.10 -33.24 -22.00
C ALA A 517 -19.60 -34.68 -22.19
N SER A 518 -19.92 -35.55 -21.24
CA SER A 518 -19.72 -36.98 -21.34
C SER A 518 -20.75 -37.58 -22.29
N GLY A 519 -20.29 -38.02 -23.46
CA GLY A 519 -21.12 -38.58 -24.53
C GLY A 519 -21.31 -37.61 -25.70
N ASP A 520 -21.80 -38.15 -26.82
CA ASP A 520 -21.98 -37.43 -28.10
C ASP A 520 -23.29 -36.62 -28.13
N SER A 521 -23.49 -35.78 -27.12
CA SER A 521 -24.68 -34.93 -26.99
C SER A 521 -24.39 -33.51 -27.49
N ASP A 522 -25.01 -33.12 -28.61
CA ASP A 522 -25.03 -31.73 -29.12
C ASP A 522 -26.07 -30.84 -28.40
N SER A 523 -26.55 -31.29 -27.23
CA SER A 523 -27.51 -30.56 -26.40
C SER A 523 -26.90 -29.28 -25.81
N PRO A 524 -27.65 -28.18 -25.72
CA PRO A 524 -27.21 -26.98 -25.04
C PRO A 524 -26.96 -27.23 -23.54
N ILE A 525 -25.93 -26.57 -23.01
CA ILE A 525 -25.48 -26.62 -21.63
C ILE A 525 -25.44 -25.20 -21.11
N ASN A 526 -26.18 -24.92 -20.04
CA ASN A 526 -26.13 -23.63 -19.36
C ASN A 526 -25.02 -23.63 -18.32
N LEU A 527 -23.99 -22.83 -18.55
CA LEU A 527 -22.81 -22.70 -17.68
C LEU A 527 -22.86 -21.39 -16.89
N TYR A 528 -22.63 -21.48 -15.58
CA TYR A 528 -22.45 -20.33 -14.70
C TYR A 528 -21.40 -20.64 -13.62
N GLY A 529 -20.99 -19.64 -12.85
CA GLY A 529 -19.94 -19.76 -11.83
C GLY A 529 -18.72 -18.91 -12.15
N THR A 530 -17.57 -19.28 -11.59
CA THR A 530 -16.34 -18.47 -11.66
C THR A 530 -15.11 -19.27 -12.08
N LEU A 531 -14.19 -18.59 -12.77
CA LEU A 531 -12.83 -19.04 -13.04
C LEU A 531 -11.86 -17.95 -12.60
N ILE A 532 -10.91 -18.30 -11.76
CA ILE A 532 -10.01 -17.35 -11.11
C ILE A 532 -8.55 -17.79 -11.31
N ALA A 533 -7.73 -16.88 -11.81
CA ALA A 533 -6.28 -17.02 -11.93
C ALA A 533 -5.54 -16.40 -10.73
N SER A 534 -4.49 -17.08 -10.28
CA SER A 534 -3.60 -16.69 -9.18
C SER A 534 -2.20 -17.26 -9.38
N TYR A 535 -1.22 -16.85 -8.55
CA TYR A 535 0.18 -17.27 -8.69
C TYR A 535 0.70 -17.97 -7.43
N SER A 536 1.45 -19.06 -7.60
CA SER A 536 1.90 -19.92 -6.50
C SER A 536 2.82 -19.23 -5.47
N GLY A 537 3.53 -18.17 -5.85
CA GLY A 537 4.39 -17.41 -4.92
C GLY A 537 3.75 -16.19 -4.29
N CYS A 538 2.46 -15.95 -4.53
CA CYS A 538 1.75 -14.80 -3.97
C CYS A 538 0.81 -15.25 -2.84
N ASP A 539 0.81 -14.52 -1.73
CA ASP A 539 0.01 -14.84 -0.53
C ASP A 539 -1.46 -14.49 -0.72
N TYR A 540 -2.41 -15.41 -0.81
CA TYR A 540 -3.85 -15.04 -0.90
C TYR A 540 -4.60 -15.33 0.41
N SER A 541 -3.99 -15.06 1.56
CA SER A 541 -4.53 -15.38 2.87
C SER A 541 -5.78 -14.57 3.24
N THR A 542 -5.84 -13.28 2.88
CA THR A 542 -6.95 -12.40 3.29
C THR A 542 -8.07 -12.31 2.26
N SER A 543 -9.29 -11.99 2.71
CA SER A 543 -10.45 -11.73 1.84
C SER A 543 -10.15 -10.62 0.81
N TYR A 544 -9.52 -9.54 1.26
CA TYR A 544 -9.06 -8.43 0.41
C TYR A 544 -8.12 -8.92 -0.69
N GLN A 545 -7.08 -9.69 -0.36
CA GLN A 545 -6.13 -10.20 -1.35
C GLN A 545 -6.80 -11.10 -2.39
N LYS A 546 -7.68 -12.01 -1.94
CA LYS A 546 -8.43 -12.91 -2.82
C LYS A 546 -9.35 -12.14 -3.78
N LYS A 547 -9.96 -11.06 -3.31
CA LYS A 547 -10.92 -10.26 -4.08
C LYS A 547 -10.24 -9.37 -5.11
N PHE A 548 -9.15 -8.70 -4.74
CA PHE A 548 -8.57 -7.62 -5.54
C PHE A 548 -7.27 -7.98 -6.30
N TYR A 549 -6.58 -9.07 -5.95
CA TYR A 549 -5.30 -9.44 -6.58
C TYR A 549 -5.32 -10.79 -7.30
N ARG A 550 -6.52 -11.30 -7.58
CA ARG A 550 -6.72 -12.49 -8.41
C ARG A 550 -7.42 -12.10 -9.70
N SER A 551 -6.97 -12.67 -10.80
CA SER A 551 -7.51 -12.36 -12.13
C SER A 551 -8.77 -13.17 -12.38
N ARG A 552 -9.91 -12.49 -12.47
CA ARG A 552 -11.19 -13.11 -12.84
C ARG A 552 -11.17 -13.39 -14.33
N LEU A 553 -11.17 -14.67 -14.72
CA LEU A 553 -11.17 -15.10 -16.13
C LEU A 553 -12.58 -15.33 -16.65
N PHE A 554 -13.49 -15.80 -15.80
CA PHE A 554 -14.91 -15.98 -16.09
C PHE A 554 -15.70 -15.72 -14.82
N ASP A 555 -16.85 -15.06 -14.96
CA ASP A 555 -17.81 -14.87 -13.89
C ASP A 555 -19.20 -14.63 -14.46
N ARG A 556 -20.10 -15.56 -14.19
CA ARG A 556 -21.50 -15.46 -14.58
C ARG A 556 -22.37 -15.93 -13.43
N PRO A 557 -23.30 -15.09 -12.92
CA PRO A 557 -24.30 -15.55 -11.98
C PRO A 557 -25.31 -16.45 -12.70
N ARG A 558 -26.09 -17.23 -11.92
CA ARG A 558 -27.02 -18.24 -12.42
C ARG A 558 -28.08 -17.67 -13.37
N ASP A 559 -28.56 -16.46 -13.11
CA ASP A 559 -29.57 -15.74 -13.91
C ASP A 559 -29.02 -15.23 -15.26
N LYS A 560 -27.68 -15.20 -15.41
CA LYS A 560 -26.97 -14.81 -16.64
C LYS A 560 -26.10 -15.95 -17.17
N SER A 561 -26.53 -17.20 -16.99
CA SER A 561 -25.82 -18.37 -17.48
C SER A 561 -25.55 -18.30 -18.99
N LEU A 562 -24.42 -18.83 -19.40
CA LEU A 562 -23.99 -18.89 -20.80
C LEU A 562 -24.42 -20.24 -21.40
N GLU A 563 -25.25 -20.20 -22.44
CA GLU A 563 -25.64 -21.40 -23.18
C GLU A 563 -24.52 -21.79 -24.15
N LEU A 564 -24.02 -23.02 -24.03
CA LEU A 564 -22.89 -23.56 -24.79
C LEU A 564 -23.18 -24.97 -25.32
N LYS A 565 -22.41 -25.40 -26.32
CA LYS A 565 -22.40 -26.80 -26.77
C LYS A 565 -21.13 -27.51 -26.31
N THR A 566 -21.12 -28.83 -26.38
CA THR A 566 -19.90 -29.61 -26.14
C THR A 566 -18.81 -29.21 -27.14
N GLY A 567 -17.57 -29.05 -26.66
CA GLY A 567 -16.43 -28.55 -27.41
C GLY A 567 -16.39 -27.03 -27.63
N SER A 568 -17.43 -26.28 -27.23
CA SER A 568 -17.44 -24.82 -27.37
C SER A 568 -16.40 -24.17 -26.46
N LYS A 569 -15.76 -23.12 -27.00
CA LYS A 569 -14.91 -22.22 -26.22
C LYS A 569 -15.78 -21.38 -25.29
N ILE A 570 -15.34 -21.22 -24.05
CA ILE A 570 -15.96 -20.32 -23.08
C ILE A 570 -15.42 -18.92 -23.33
N ASP A 571 -16.31 -17.95 -23.51
CA ASP A 571 -15.94 -16.54 -23.62
C ASP A 571 -15.49 -16.02 -22.26
N LEU A 572 -14.17 -15.86 -22.12
CA LEU A 572 -13.54 -15.33 -20.92
C LEU A 572 -13.69 -13.81 -20.87
N VAL A 573 -13.86 -13.26 -19.67
CA VAL A 573 -13.73 -11.82 -19.44
C VAL A 573 -12.26 -11.37 -19.52
N LYS A 574 -11.32 -12.30 -19.28
CA LYS A 574 -9.88 -12.07 -19.40
C LYS A 574 -9.19 -13.36 -19.84
N SER A 575 -8.48 -13.30 -20.96
CA SER A 575 -7.82 -14.46 -21.60
C SER A 575 -6.30 -14.39 -21.55
N ILE A 576 -5.72 -13.27 -21.10
CA ILE A 576 -4.27 -13.05 -20.99
C ILE A 576 -3.95 -12.60 -19.57
N VAL A 577 -2.97 -13.22 -18.93
CA VAL A 577 -2.45 -12.84 -17.60
C VAL A 577 -0.92 -12.79 -17.61
N ALA A 578 -0.31 -12.04 -16.70
CA ALA A 578 1.15 -12.00 -16.57
C ALA A 578 1.60 -13.04 -15.53
N VAL A 579 2.55 -13.90 -15.90
CA VAL A 579 3.04 -14.98 -15.04
C VAL A 579 4.53 -14.78 -14.77
N PRO A 580 4.94 -14.51 -13.53
CA PRO A 580 6.35 -14.35 -13.17
C PRO A 580 7.15 -15.62 -13.43
N VAL A 581 8.39 -15.50 -13.91
CA VAL A 581 9.24 -16.67 -14.23
C VAL A 581 9.45 -17.60 -13.03
N LYS A 582 9.40 -17.07 -11.80
CA LYS A 582 9.61 -17.83 -10.57
C LYS A 582 8.34 -18.52 -10.07
N HIS A 583 7.19 -18.33 -10.72
CA HIS A 583 5.89 -18.79 -10.25
C HIS A 583 5.14 -19.57 -11.34
N SER A 584 4.19 -20.38 -10.90
CA SER A 584 3.22 -21.05 -11.76
C SER A 584 1.90 -20.29 -11.78
N LEU A 585 1.19 -20.40 -12.90
CA LEU A 585 -0.20 -19.96 -13.00
C LEU A 585 -1.10 -21.02 -12.39
N ILE A 586 -1.94 -20.61 -11.44
CA ILE A 586 -2.96 -21.44 -10.82
C ILE A 586 -4.32 -20.98 -11.32
N ILE A 587 -5.11 -21.91 -11.88
CA ILE A 587 -6.50 -21.67 -12.27
C ILE A 587 -7.42 -22.48 -11.36
N GLU A 588 -8.23 -21.77 -10.60
CA GLU A 588 -9.31 -22.30 -9.77
C GLU A 588 -10.63 -22.14 -10.51
N ALA A 589 -11.38 -23.23 -10.62
CA ALA A 589 -12.73 -23.26 -11.16
C ALA A 589 -13.72 -23.55 -10.04
N ASP A 590 -14.82 -22.81 -10.03
CA ASP A 590 -16.05 -23.15 -9.33
C ASP A 590 -17.22 -22.90 -10.27
N LEU A 591 -17.50 -23.92 -11.08
CA LEU A 591 -18.47 -23.85 -12.17
C LEU A 591 -19.66 -24.75 -11.90
N SER A 592 -20.80 -24.38 -12.47
CA SER A 592 -22.01 -25.18 -12.49
C SER A 592 -22.56 -25.26 -13.91
N ALA A 593 -22.88 -26.47 -14.34
CA ALA A 593 -23.45 -26.76 -15.64
C ALA A 593 -24.84 -27.39 -15.49
N VAL A 594 -25.78 -26.99 -16.34
CA VAL A 594 -27.14 -27.50 -16.38
C VAL A 594 -27.46 -27.96 -17.81
N GLY A 595 -27.73 -29.25 -17.97
CA GLY A 595 -28.18 -29.82 -19.25
C GLY A 595 -29.69 -29.71 -19.45
N ILE A 596 -30.20 -30.30 -20.54
CA ILE A 596 -31.64 -30.33 -20.87
C ILE A 596 -32.47 -31.01 -19.77
N ASP A 597 -31.91 -32.00 -19.08
CA ASP A 597 -32.58 -32.71 -17.98
C ASP A 597 -32.77 -31.85 -16.72
N GLY A 598 -32.24 -30.62 -16.71
CA GLY A 598 -32.35 -29.68 -15.59
C GLY A 598 -31.47 -30.04 -14.40
N VAL A 599 -30.68 -31.12 -14.48
CA VAL A 599 -29.83 -31.55 -13.38
C VAL A 599 -28.60 -30.66 -13.34
N VAL A 600 -28.45 -29.94 -12.23
CA VAL A 600 -27.29 -29.08 -11.95
C VAL A 600 -26.11 -29.94 -11.53
N GLU A 601 -24.96 -29.71 -12.16
CA GLU A 601 -23.71 -30.35 -11.80
C GLU A 601 -22.62 -29.33 -11.55
N SER A 602 -21.93 -29.47 -10.41
CA SER A 602 -20.79 -28.64 -10.04
C SER A 602 -19.48 -29.25 -10.56
N MET A 603 -18.63 -28.41 -11.11
CA MET A 603 -17.26 -28.69 -11.53
C MET A 603 -16.36 -27.70 -10.80
N SER A 604 -15.80 -28.14 -9.67
CA SER A 604 -14.87 -27.32 -8.88
C SER A 604 -13.51 -28.02 -8.81
N GLY A 605 -12.44 -27.25 -8.95
CA GLY A 605 -11.08 -27.79 -8.97
C GLY A 605 -10.01 -26.74 -9.17
N ILE A 606 -8.76 -27.13 -8.89
CA ILE A 606 -7.59 -26.28 -9.01
C ILE A 606 -6.59 -26.97 -9.92
N THR A 607 -6.02 -26.22 -10.86
CA THR A 607 -5.00 -26.70 -11.79
C THR A 607 -3.80 -25.75 -11.80
N ASP A 608 -2.60 -26.30 -11.95
CA ASP A 608 -1.37 -25.53 -12.02
C ASP A 608 -0.69 -25.65 -13.40
N PHE A 609 -0.01 -24.58 -13.78
CA PHE A 609 0.68 -24.45 -15.06
C PHE A 609 2.05 -23.82 -14.80
N GLU A 610 3.08 -24.67 -14.77
CA GLU A 610 4.46 -24.21 -14.88
C GLU A 610 4.71 -23.61 -16.27
N ILE A 611 5.61 -22.62 -16.32
CA ILE A 611 5.95 -21.95 -17.58
C ILE A 611 6.66 -22.93 -18.51
N ASP A 612 5.98 -23.27 -19.61
CA ASP A 612 6.54 -23.98 -20.76
C ASP A 612 6.38 -23.13 -22.03
N LEU A 613 7.50 -22.70 -22.60
CA LEU A 613 7.55 -21.87 -23.81
C LEU A 613 7.58 -22.70 -25.11
N LEU A 614 7.72 -24.02 -25.01
CA LEU A 614 7.80 -24.90 -26.18
C LEU A 614 6.43 -25.42 -26.58
N THR A 615 5.57 -25.72 -25.61
CA THR A 615 4.26 -26.32 -25.87
C THR A 615 3.14 -25.68 -25.04
N GLY A 616 1.92 -25.72 -25.58
CA GLY A 616 0.73 -25.38 -24.80
C GLY A 616 0.39 -26.51 -23.84
N VAL A 617 0.16 -26.19 -22.57
CA VAL A 617 -0.19 -27.17 -21.54
C VAL A 617 -1.70 -27.22 -21.40
N THR A 618 -2.28 -28.41 -21.43
CA THR A 618 -3.72 -28.61 -21.20
C THR A 618 -3.95 -29.40 -19.92
N ARG A 619 -4.83 -28.91 -19.06
CA ARG A 619 -5.31 -29.58 -17.86
C ARG A 619 -6.82 -29.72 -17.91
N ILE A 620 -7.36 -30.67 -17.14
CA ILE A 620 -8.78 -31.01 -17.14
C ILE A 620 -9.32 -30.86 -15.73
N ILE A 621 -10.45 -30.16 -15.60
CA ILE A 621 -11.27 -30.13 -14.39
C ILE A 621 -12.52 -30.94 -14.68
N GLN A 622 -12.70 -32.04 -13.96
CA GLN A 622 -13.66 -33.09 -14.30
C GLN A 622 -14.81 -33.13 -13.28
N GLY A 623 -16.03 -32.95 -13.78
CA GLY A 623 -17.28 -33.31 -13.10
C GLY A 623 -17.69 -34.75 -13.43
N LYS A 624 -18.91 -35.13 -13.07
CA LYS A 624 -19.49 -36.44 -13.35
C LYS A 624 -19.88 -36.60 -14.83
N ARG A 625 -20.54 -35.60 -15.42
CA ARG A 625 -21.04 -35.57 -16.79
C ARG A 625 -20.42 -34.45 -17.62
N TYR A 626 -19.80 -33.47 -16.98
CA TYR A 626 -19.15 -32.38 -17.68
C TYR A 626 -17.68 -32.29 -17.32
N ARG A 627 -16.86 -31.78 -18.23
CA ARG A 627 -15.47 -31.45 -17.94
C ARG A 627 -15.08 -30.16 -18.64
N VAL A 628 -14.13 -29.46 -18.05
CA VAL A 628 -13.56 -28.25 -18.60
C VAL A 628 -12.10 -28.51 -18.92
N GLU A 629 -11.72 -28.26 -20.17
CA GLU A 629 -10.33 -28.31 -20.63
C GLU A 629 -9.77 -26.89 -20.59
N VAL A 630 -8.69 -26.71 -19.82
CA VAL A 630 -7.98 -25.44 -19.65
C VAL A 630 -6.65 -25.56 -20.36
N CYS A 631 -6.49 -24.81 -21.45
CA CYS A 631 -5.28 -24.75 -22.26
C CYS A 631 -4.55 -23.43 -22.01
N VAL A 632 -3.27 -23.51 -21.64
CA VAL A 632 -2.41 -22.35 -21.40
C VAL A 632 -1.22 -22.40 -22.35
N LYS A 633 -0.96 -21.27 -23.03
CA LYS A 633 0.23 -21.08 -23.86
C LYS A 633 0.99 -19.87 -23.34
N PHE A 634 2.31 -19.99 -23.17
CA PHE A 634 3.14 -18.89 -22.70
C PHE A 634 3.81 -18.18 -23.89
N GLY A 635 3.73 -16.84 -23.90
CA GLY A 635 4.32 -15.96 -24.90
C GLY A 635 5.23 -14.90 -24.27
N LYS A 636 6.11 -14.33 -25.08
CA LYS A 636 7.01 -13.24 -24.70
C LYS A 636 6.34 -11.88 -24.81
#